data_AF-A0AAU5N3F1-F1
#
_entry.id   AF-A0AAU5N3F1-F1
#
_cell.length_a   1.000
_cell.length_b   1.000
_cell.length_c   1.000
_cell.angle_alpha   90.00
_cell.angle_beta   90.00
_cell.angle_gamma   90.00
#
_symmetry.space_group_name_H-M   'P 1'
#
loop_
_entity.id
_entity.type
_entity.pdbx_description
1 polymer ?
#
loop_
_entity_poly.entity_id
_entity_poly.type
_entity_poly.pdbx_seq_one_letter_code
_entity_poly.pdbx_strand_id
1 'polypeptide(L)'
;MTATTDGSTGAVDPRAASASRPTIESTIAADGVLAAARRAAERSVEHLLGRQDEQGWWKGDLATNVTMDAEDLLLRQFLGIQDPATLRAAAGFIRGEQLGDGTWATFHGGPADLSTTIEAYVALRLAGDRPEDPHMARAAGWVREQGGIAASRVFTRIWLALFGWWKWDDLPELPPELMFFPKWVPLNIYDFGCWARQTIVPLTIVSAKRPVRPAPFALDELHTDPDDPNPSKRPAPAASWDGLFQRLDKALHVYHRFAPRALRRVAMNAAARWIIERQENDGCWGGIQPPAVYSVIALHLLGYDLEHPVMRAGLDSLDRFAVWREDGTRMIEACQSPVWDTCLATIALADAGVAPDHPALVKAADWMLAEEIVRPGDWAVRRPRLEPGGWAFEFHNDNYPDIDDTAEVVLALRRVRHPDQARVDAAIERGVRWNVGMQSRNGAWGAFDADNTSPFPNRLPFCDFGEVIDPPSADVTGHVVEMLAIEGRAAHPVTRRGIEWLLSEQDAGGGWFGRWGVNYVYGTGSVVPALTAAGLPVSHPAIRRAVQWLESVQNDDGGWGEDLRSYAEEKWIGQGASTASQTAWALLALLAAGRRDTVAVTRGIAWLTETQQADGSWDEPYFTGTGFPWDFSINYHLYRQVFPLTALGRYVHGDPFAGRAPMREGA
;
A
#
# COMPACT_ATOMS: atom_id res chain seq x y z
N MET A 1 4.04 -33.41 47.59
CA MET A 1 2.67 -32.94 47.89
C MET A 1 2.42 -31.71 47.04
N THR A 2 1.39 -31.85 46.21
CA THR A 2 0.69 -30.88 45.36
C THR A 2 0.65 -29.42 45.83
N ALA A 3 0.89 -28.48 44.90
CA ALA A 3 0.17 -27.20 44.74
C ALA A 3 0.76 -26.49 43.50
N THR A 4 0.17 -26.69 42.31
CA THR A 4 -0.85 -25.82 41.67
C THR A 4 -0.27 -24.56 41.03
N THR A 5 -0.37 -24.59 39.70
CA THR A 5 -0.19 -23.57 38.68
C THR A 5 -1.26 -22.49 38.73
N ASP A 6 -0.86 -21.24 38.54
CA ASP A 6 -1.66 -20.18 37.96
C ASP A 6 -0.82 -19.45 36.89
N GLY A 7 -0.98 -19.91 35.65
CA GLY A 7 -0.61 -19.16 34.47
C GLY A 7 -1.62 -18.06 34.22
N SER A 8 -1.14 -16.82 34.15
CA SER A 8 -1.75 -15.81 33.30
C SER A 8 -0.61 -15.08 32.56
N THR A 9 -0.47 -15.38 31.28
CA THR A 9 0.26 -14.53 30.34
C THR A 9 -0.67 -13.37 30.04
N GLY A 10 -0.42 -12.22 30.66
CA GLY A 10 -1.16 -11.00 30.41
C GLY A 10 -1.01 -10.59 28.95
N ALA A 11 -2.08 -10.74 28.18
CA ALA A 11 -2.30 -9.91 27.01
C ALA A 11 -2.30 -8.47 27.49
N VAL A 12 -1.48 -7.62 26.86
CA VAL A 12 -1.51 -6.18 27.09
C VAL A 12 -2.86 -5.69 26.55
N ASP A 13 -3.76 -5.35 27.47
CA ASP A 13 -5.01 -4.65 27.21
C ASP A 13 -4.71 -3.42 26.33
N PRO A 14 -5.49 -3.09 25.28
CA PRO A 14 -5.26 -1.88 24.46
C PRO A 14 -5.25 -0.57 25.25
N ARG A 15 -5.57 -0.62 26.54
CA ARG A 15 -5.27 0.44 27.51
C ARG A 15 -3.98 0.12 28.27
N ALA A 16 -2.83 0.32 27.63
CA ALA A 16 -1.63 0.59 28.40
C ALA A 16 -1.89 1.88 29.20
N ALA A 17 -2.00 1.73 30.53
CA ALA A 17 -2.31 2.79 31.45
C ALA A 17 -1.26 3.91 31.34
N SER A 18 -1.62 4.99 30.64
CA SER A 18 -0.97 6.29 30.79
C SER A 18 -1.05 6.69 32.25
N ALA A 19 0.11 6.89 32.88
CA ALA A 19 0.19 7.41 34.23
C ALA A 19 -0.64 8.70 34.29
N SER A 20 -1.67 8.69 35.14
CA SER A 20 -2.60 9.79 35.36
C SER A 20 -1.84 11.08 35.69
N ARG A 21 -1.61 11.91 34.67
CA ARG A 21 -1.26 13.31 34.85
C ARG A 21 -2.55 14.09 35.18
N PRO A 22 -2.48 15.09 36.08
CA PRO A 22 -3.66 15.84 36.47
C PRO A 22 -4.25 16.54 35.23
N THR A 23 -5.57 16.50 35.11
CA THR A 23 -6.34 17.28 34.14
C THR A 23 -6.02 18.76 34.35
N ILE A 24 -5.19 19.33 33.47
CA ILE A 24 -4.94 20.77 33.43
C ILE A 24 -6.09 21.40 32.65
N GLU A 25 -7.21 21.64 33.35
CA GLU A 25 -8.09 22.74 33.00
C GLU A 25 -7.36 24.05 33.36
N SER A 26 -6.63 24.58 32.38
CA SER A 26 -6.37 26.02 32.31
C SER A 26 -6.01 26.34 30.88
N THR A 27 -6.27 27.58 30.48
CA THR A 27 -5.70 28.24 29.31
C THR A 27 -4.20 27.97 29.26
N ILE A 28 -3.77 26.85 28.65
CA ILE A 28 -2.45 26.77 28.04
C ILE A 28 -2.48 27.94 27.08
N ALA A 29 -1.79 29.03 27.43
CA ALA A 29 -1.89 30.27 26.68
C ALA A 29 -1.66 29.90 25.22
N ALA A 30 -2.64 30.13 24.34
CA ALA A 30 -2.58 29.71 22.94
C ALA A 30 -1.28 30.19 22.27
N ASP A 31 -0.74 31.31 22.74
CA ASP A 31 0.57 31.86 22.39
C ASP A 31 1.74 30.89 22.65
N GLY A 32 1.69 30.12 23.75
CA GLY A 32 2.68 29.09 24.09
C GLY A 32 2.64 27.89 23.15
N VAL A 33 1.45 27.44 22.75
CA VAL A 33 1.28 26.33 21.79
C VAL A 33 1.73 26.76 20.39
N LEU A 34 1.38 27.96 19.94
CA LEU A 34 1.86 28.50 18.67
C LEU A 34 3.39 28.63 18.64
N ALA A 35 4.01 29.09 19.73
CA ALA A 35 5.46 29.16 19.83
C ALA A 35 6.13 27.77 19.83
N ALA A 36 5.51 26.78 20.49
CA ALA A 36 5.99 25.40 20.45
C ALA A 36 5.88 24.79 19.04
N ALA A 37 4.76 25.00 18.37
CA ALA A 37 4.52 24.55 16.99
C ALA A 37 5.55 25.14 16.01
N ARG A 38 5.85 26.43 16.12
CA ARG A 38 6.91 27.08 15.30
C ARG A 38 8.26 26.41 15.48
N ARG A 39 8.70 26.21 16.73
CA ARG A 39 9.99 25.55 17.01
C ARG A 39 10.02 24.10 16.54
N ALA A 40 8.90 23.38 16.64
CA ALA A 40 8.81 22.00 16.17
C ALA A 40 8.86 21.92 14.63
N ALA A 41 8.15 22.83 13.94
CA ALA A 41 8.21 22.96 12.49
C ALA A 41 9.63 23.29 12.02
N GLU A 42 10.31 24.26 12.64
CA GLU A 42 11.70 24.64 12.30
C GLU A 42 12.67 23.44 12.39
N ARG A 43 12.61 22.65 13.48
CA ARG A 43 13.43 21.44 13.63
C ARG A 43 13.10 20.37 12.59
N SER A 44 11.82 20.19 12.30
CA SER A 44 11.38 19.20 11.30
C SER A 44 11.75 19.61 9.87
N VAL A 45 11.73 20.90 9.54
CA VAL A 45 12.28 21.44 8.28
C VAL A 45 13.76 21.11 8.16
N GLU A 46 14.56 21.36 9.20
CA GLU A 46 15.99 21.04 9.20
C GLU A 46 16.22 19.54 9.01
N HIS A 47 15.49 18.70 9.76
CA HIS A 47 15.57 17.24 9.63
C HIS A 47 15.24 16.77 8.22
N LEU A 48 14.10 17.21 7.67
CA LEU A 48 13.62 16.73 6.38
C LEU A 48 14.52 17.23 5.23
N LEU A 49 14.98 18.49 5.26
CA LEU A 49 15.96 18.97 4.29
C LEU A 49 17.27 18.18 4.35
N GLY A 50 17.72 17.80 5.54
CA GLY A 50 18.91 16.97 5.73
C GLY A 50 18.79 15.55 5.17
N ARG A 51 17.58 15.09 4.84
CA ARG A 51 17.30 13.77 4.24
C ARG A 51 17.12 13.78 2.73
N GLN A 52 17.18 14.94 2.08
CA GLN A 52 17.05 15.01 0.61
C GLN A 52 18.23 14.30 -0.06
N ASP A 53 17.94 13.46 -1.06
CA ASP A 53 18.98 12.86 -1.89
C ASP A 53 19.72 13.91 -2.73
N GLU A 54 20.95 13.58 -3.12
CA GLU A 54 21.75 14.42 -4.01
C GLU A 54 21.13 14.62 -5.40
N GLN A 55 20.12 13.85 -5.78
CA GLN A 55 19.35 14.05 -7.02
C GLN A 55 18.07 14.88 -6.81
N GLY A 56 17.66 15.13 -5.56
CA GLY A 56 16.55 16.04 -5.23
C GLY A 56 15.28 15.38 -4.71
N TRP A 57 15.22 14.06 -4.68
CA TRP A 57 14.08 13.30 -4.16
C TRP A 57 14.23 12.97 -2.67
N TRP A 58 13.12 12.52 -2.07
CA TRP A 58 13.07 11.87 -0.77
C TRP A 58 12.56 10.45 -0.95
N LYS A 59 13.01 9.55 -0.08
CA LYS A 59 12.49 8.19 0.01
C LYS A 59 12.64 7.69 1.44
N GLY A 60 11.55 7.26 2.05
CA GLY A 60 11.57 6.44 3.26
C GLY A 60 11.74 4.97 2.91
N ASP A 61 12.12 4.14 3.88
CA ASP A 61 11.94 2.70 3.71
C ASP A 61 10.45 2.35 3.75
N LEU A 62 10.05 1.36 2.97
CA LEU A 62 8.68 0.85 2.90
C LEU A 62 8.61 -0.56 3.49
N ALA A 63 8.24 -0.65 4.76
CA ALA A 63 8.16 -1.93 5.47
C ALA A 63 6.75 -2.53 5.37
N THR A 64 6.68 -3.85 5.17
CA THR A 64 5.42 -4.61 5.15
C THR A 64 5.49 -5.77 6.15
N ASN A 65 5.55 -7.02 5.68
CA ASN A 65 5.74 -8.19 6.50
C ASN A 65 6.78 -9.12 5.87
N VAL A 66 7.18 -10.14 6.63
CA VAL A 66 8.28 -11.05 6.28
C VAL A 66 8.02 -11.95 5.06
N THR A 67 6.82 -11.93 4.47
CA THR A 67 6.55 -12.72 3.26
C THR A 67 7.40 -12.26 2.08
N MET A 68 7.69 -10.95 1.95
CA MET A 68 8.54 -10.44 0.88
C MET A 68 9.94 -11.08 0.91
N ASP A 69 10.51 -11.21 2.11
CA ASP A 69 11.81 -11.83 2.36
C ASP A 69 11.78 -13.35 2.19
N ALA A 70 10.74 -14.00 2.73
CA ALA A 70 10.58 -15.45 2.62
C ALA A 70 10.45 -15.88 1.15
N GLU A 71 9.67 -15.15 0.37
CA GLU A 71 9.45 -15.41 -1.05
C GLU A 71 10.68 -15.09 -1.91
N ASP A 72 11.47 -14.05 -1.59
CA ASP A 72 12.77 -13.81 -2.25
C ASP A 72 13.74 -14.99 -2.04
N LEU A 73 13.81 -15.54 -0.81
CA LEU A 73 14.61 -16.73 -0.53
C LEU A 73 14.09 -17.97 -1.28
N LEU A 74 12.78 -18.17 -1.30
CA LEU A 74 12.15 -19.26 -2.05
C LEU A 74 12.40 -19.12 -3.56
N LEU A 75 12.32 -17.92 -4.13
CA LEU A 75 12.64 -17.65 -5.53
C LEU A 75 14.10 -18.04 -5.83
N ARG A 76 15.04 -17.52 -5.04
CA ARG A 76 16.47 -17.78 -5.24
C ARG A 76 16.80 -19.27 -5.11
N GLN A 77 16.18 -19.96 -4.17
CA GLN A 77 16.27 -21.41 -4.04
C GLN A 77 15.67 -22.14 -5.25
N PHE A 78 14.51 -21.69 -5.75
CA PHE A 78 13.84 -22.27 -6.91
C PHE A 78 14.66 -22.13 -8.19
N LEU A 79 15.32 -20.98 -8.39
CA LEU A 79 16.22 -20.72 -9.51
C LEU A 79 17.62 -21.35 -9.32
N GLY A 80 17.99 -21.66 -8.08
CA GLY A 80 19.30 -22.25 -7.75
C GLY A 80 20.42 -21.21 -7.68
N ILE A 81 20.08 -19.97 -7.37
CA ILE A 81 20.99 -18.82 -7.27
C ILE A 81 21.16 -18.34 -5.82
N GLN A 82 20.63 -19.09 -4.84
CA GLN A 82 20.71 -18.72 -3.44
C GLN A 82 22.16 -18.63 -2.96
N ASP A 83 22.53 -17.48 -2.41
CA ASP A 83 23.85 -17.25 -1.83
C ASP A 83 23.79 -17.24 -0.28
N PRO A 84 24.88 -17.66 0.41
CA PRO A 84 24.88 -17.74 1.87
C PRO A 84 24.80 -16.40 2.60
N ALA A 85 25.19 -15.28 1.97
CA ALA A 85 25.19 -13.97 2.62
C ALA A 85 23.77 -13.41 2.71
N THR A 86 23.06 -13.39 1.59
CA THR A 86 21.65 -13.00 1.50
C THR A 86 20.79 -13.90 2.39
N LEU A 87 21.01 -15.22 2.34
CA LEU A 87 20.28 -16.17 3.20
C LEU A 87 20.42 -15.84 4.69
N ARG A 88 21.64 -15.57 5.16
CA ARG A 88 21.87 -15.22 6.57
C ARG A 88 21.25 -13.88 6.94
N ALA A 89 21.36 -12.88 6.08
CA ALA A 89 20.85 -11.53 6.33
C ALA A 89 19.30 -11.51 6.38
N ALA A 90 18.65 -12.12 5.40
CA ALA A 90 17.19 -12.25 5.36
C ALA A 90 16.66 -13.12 6.51
N ALA A 91 17.30 -14.27 6.80
CA ALA A 91 16.91 -15.07 7.97
C ALA A 91 17.12 -14.33 9.30
N GLY A 92 18.14 -13.46 9.39
CA GLY A 92 18.35 -12.56 10.52
C GLY A 92 17.16 -11.62 10.72
N PHE A 93 16.69 -10.98 9.64
CA PHE A 93 15.51 -10.13 9.66
C PHE A 93 14.25 -10.91 10.05
N ILE A 94 13.97 -12.04 9.38
CA ILE A 94 12.78 -12.87 9.65
C ILE A 94 12.74 -13.32 11.12
N ARG A 95 13.87 -13.75 11.70
CA ARG A 95 13.91 -14.09 13.15
C ARG A 95 13.65 -12.89 14.05
N GLY A 96 14.11 -11.70 13.66
CA GLY A 96 13.92 -10.46 14.42
C GLY A 96 12.45 -10.05 14.53
N GLU A 97 11.64 -10.38 13.52
CA GLU A 97 10.21 -10.06 13.47
C GLU A 97 9.30 -11.13 14.11
N GLN A 98 9.87 -12.21 14.65
CA GLN A 98 9.09 -13.28 15.29
C GLN A 98 8.50 -12.81 16.63
N LEU A 99 7.21 -13.03 16.82
CA LEU A 99 6.50 -12.73 18.06
C LEU A 99 6.88 -13.70 19.20
N GLY A 100 6.61 -13.29 20.44
CA GLY A 100 6.97 -14.08 21.63
C GLY A 100 6.31 -15.47 21.69
N ASP A 101 5.15 -15.63 21.06
CA ASP A 101 4.45 -16.92 20.93
C ASP A 101 5.00 -17.80 19.80
N GLY A 102 5.98 -17.32 19.03
CA GLY A 102 6.61 -18.03 17.92
C GLY A 102 5.99 -17.75 16.55
N THR A 103 5.01 -16.86 16.43
CA THR A 103 4.32 -16.55 15.17
C THR A 103 4.83 -15.27 14.50
N TRP A 104 4.27 -14.92 13.34
CA TRP A 104 4.49 -13.65 12.65
C TRP A 104 3.16 -12.99 12.32
N ALA A 105 3.13 -11.66 12.31
CA ALA A 105 1.97 -10.84 11.97
C ALA A 105 2.17 -10.11 10.62
N THR A 106 1.08 -9.59 10.05
CA THR A 106 1.11 -8.80 8.82
C THR A 106 1.39 -7.31 9.04
N PHE A 107 1.35 -6.84 10.31
CA PHE A 107 1.67 -5.47 10.72
C PHE A 107 2.09 -5.42 12.20
N HIS A 108 2.73 -4.32 12.60
CA HIS A 108 3.21 -4.13 13.97
C HIS A 108 2.07 -4.17 15.00
N GLY A 109 2.22 -5.05 16.01
CA GLY A 109 1.22 -5.23 17.06
C GLY A 109 -0.07 -5.94 16.61
N GLY A 110 -0.11 -6.45 15.37
CA GLY A 110 -1.21 -7.22 14.83
C GLY A 110 -1.28 -8.65 15.37
N PRO A 111 -2.40 -9.35 15.12
CA PRO A 111 -2.51 -10.77 15.45
C PRO A 111 -1.58 -11.61 14.55
N ALA A 112 -1.26 -12.81 15.03
CA ALA A 112 -0.58 -13.83 14.25
C ALA A 112 -1.34 -14.15 12.95
N ASP A 113 -0.61 -14.25 11.83
CA ASP A 113 -1.15 -14.65 10.54
C ASP A 113 -0.60 -16.02 10.11
N LEU A 114 -1.51 -16.87 9.61
CA LEU A 114 -1.20 -18.25 9.26
C LEU A 114 -0.21 -18.34 8.10
N SER A 115 -0.49 -17.61 7.03
CA SER A 115 0.27 -17.70 5.78
C SER A 115 1.67 -17.11 5.97
N THR A 116 1.75 -15.96 6.62
CA THR A 116 3.01 -15.30 7.00
C THR A 116 3.86 -16.20 7.91
N THR A 117 3.26 -16.85 8.91
CA THR A 117 3.97 -17.77 9.81
C THR A 117 4.51 -19.00 9.07
N ILE A 118 3.73 -19.56 8.13
CA ILE A 118 4.19 -20.71 7.31
C ILE A 118 5.37 -20.31 6.42
N GLU A 119 5.26 -19.20 5.70
CA GLU A 119 6.32 -18.74 4.79
C GLU A 119 7.61 -18.39 5.55
N ALA A 120 7.49 -17.69 6.68
CA ALA A 120 8.61 -17.39 7.57
C ALA A 120 9.27 -18.67 8.10
N TYR A 121 8.47 -19.66 8.56
CA TYR A 121 8.97 -20.94 9.01
C TYR A 121 9.78 -21.65 7.91
N VAL A 122 9.24 -21.72 6.70
CA VAL A 122 9.91 -22.37 5.56
C VAL A 122 11.22 -21.66 5.21
N ALA A 123 11.23 -20.32 5.21
CA ALA A 123 12.44 -19.54 4.98
C ALA A 123 13.52 -19.81 6.04
N LEU A 124 13.15 -19.91 7.32
CA LEU A 124 14.09 -20.26 8.38
C LEU A 124 14.60 -21.71 8.27
N ARG A 125 13.75 -22.65 7.84
CA ARG A 125 14.19 -24.02 7.52
C ARG A 125 15.22 -24.03 6.38
N LEU A 126 15.03 -23.20 5.35
CA LEU A 126 16.03 -23.02 4.27
C LEU A 126 17.35 -22.42 4.81
N ALA A 127 17.28 -21.58 5.83
CA ALA A 127 18.43 -20.99 6.51
C ALA A 127 19.16 -21.94 7.48
N GLY A 128 18.59 -23.12 7.73
CA GLY A 128 19.19 -24.18 8.56
C GLY A 128 18.65 -24.28 9.99
N ASP A 129 17.65 -23.48 10.35
CA ASP A 129 16.94 -23.60 11.63
C ASP A 129 16.21 -24.97 11.67
N ARG A 130 16.23 -25.66 12.82
CA ARG A 130 15.69 -27.03 12.93
C ARG A 130 14.27 -27.03 13.50
N PRO A 131 13.40 -27.99 13.12
CA PRO A 131 12.05 -28.10 13.67
C PRO A 131 11.98 -28.16 15.20
N GLU A 132 13.00 -28.75 15.84
CA GLU A 132 13.07 -28.92 17.29
C GLU A 132 13.60 -27.67 18.02
N ASP A 133 14.14 -26.69 17.30
CA ASP A 133 14.58 -25.46 17.93
C ASP A 133 13.35 -24.75 18.55
N PRO A 134 13.44 -24.21 19.78
CA PRO A 134 12.24 -23.79 20.52
C PRO A 134 11.35 -22.78 19.80
N HIS A 135 11.92 -21.89 18.98
CA HIS A 135 11.17 -20.90 18.23
C HIS A 135 10.45 -21.51 17.02
N MET A 136 11.04 -22.50 16.36
CA MET A 136 10.43 -23.27 15.28
C MET A 136 9.31 -24.18 15.81
N ALA A 137 9.56 -24.87 16.93
CA ALA A 137 8.58 -25.76 17.53
C ALA A 137 7.30 -25.04 17.96
N ARG A 138 7.42 -23.80 18.48
CA ARG A 138 6.27 -22.95 18.80
C ARG A 138 5.48 -22.56 17.54
N ALA A 139 6.17 -22.08 16.51
CA ALA A 139 5.56 -21.73 15.22
C ALA A 139 4.79 -22.92 14.62
N ALA A 140 5.42 -24.10 14.55
CA ALA A 140 4.80 -25.32 14.02
C ALA A 140 3.62 -25.82 14.87
N GLY A 141 3.72 -25.70 16.21
CA GLY A 141 2.60 -25.97 17.12
C GLY A 141 1.38 -25.10 16.79
N TRP A 142 1.60 -23.79 16.71
CA TRP A 142 0.53 -22.84 16.41
C TRP A 142 -0.04 -23.04 14.99
N VAL A 143 0.80 -23.26 13.97
CA VAL A 143 0.35 -23.55 12.59
C VAL A 143 -0.62 -24.73 12.57
N ARG A 144 -0.32 -25.81 13.30
CA ARG A 144 -1.21 -26.98 13.40
C ARG A 144 -2.53 -26.64 14.10
N GLU A 145 -2.49 -25.83 15.16
CA GLU A 145 -3.70 -25.36 15.85
C GLU A 145 -4.62 -24.52 14.94
N GLN A 146 -4.05 -23.81 13.96
CA GLN A 146 -4.81 -23.03 12.97
C GLN A 146 -5.26 -23.83 11.73
N GLY A 147 -5.10 -25.16 11.72
CA GLY A 147 -5.52 -26.02 10.61
C GLY A 147 -4.41 -26.38 9.62
N GLY A 148 -3.15 -26.06 9.95
CA GLY A 148 -1.97 -26.44 9.20
C GLY A 148 -1.85 -25.76 7.83
N ILE A 149 -0.94 -26.25 7.00
CA ILE A 149 -0.71 -25.74 5.64
C ILE A 149 -2.00 -25.68 4.81
N ALA A 150 -2.90 -26.65 4.95
CA ALA A 150 -4.14 -26.73 4.17
C ALA A 150 -5.12 -25.57 4.41
N ALA A 151 -4.96 -24.84 5.52
CA ALA A 151 -5.75 -23.65 5.84
C ALA A 151 -5.13 -22.35 5.31
N SER A 152 -3.90 -22.36 4.79
CA SER A 152 -3.24 -21.17 4.22
C SER A 152 -3.85 -20.68 2.89
N ARG A 153 -3.52 -19.43 2.53
CA ARG A 153 -3.96 -18.78 1.28
C ARG A 153 -3.42 -19.47 0.02
N VAL A 154 -3.98 -19.16 -1.15
CA VAL A 154 -3.56 -19.75 -2.44
C VAL A 154 -2.09 -19.44 -2.74
N PHE A 155 -1.61 -18.21 -2.52
CA PHE A 155 -0.23 -17.83 -2.80
C PHE A 155 0.80 -18.67 -2.03
N THR A 156 0.61 -18.86 -0.72
CA THR A 156 1.47 -19.74 0.09
C THR A 156 1.49 -21.15 -0.47
N ARG A 157 0.33 -21.69 -0.86
CA ARG A 157 0.24 -23.04 -1.45
C ARG A 157 0.87 -23.13 -2.84
N ILE A 158 0.88 -22.05 -3.64
CA ILE A 158 1.63 -21.97 -4.91
C ILE A 158 3.13 -22.11 -4.63
N TRP A 159 3.67 -21.36 -3.66
CA TRP A 159 5.07 -21.49 -3.26
C TRP A 159 5.42 -22.90 -2.80
N LEU A 160 4.59 -23.50 -1.96
CA LEU A 160 4.79 -24.86 -1.50
C LEU A 160 4.70 -25.88 -2.66
N ALA A 161 3.84 -25.65 -3.65
CA ALA A 161 3.71 -26.50 -4.83
C ALA A 161 4.94 -26.44 -5.76
N LEU A 162 5.61 -25.27 -5.85
CA LEU A 162 6.87 -25.14 -6.59
C LEU A 162 7.96 -26.10 -6.06
N PHE A 163 7.90 -26.47 -4.78
CA PHE A 163 8.84 -27.38 -4.12
C PHE A 163 8.32 -28.81 -3.90
N GLY A 164 7.06 -29.07 -4.26
CA GLY A 164 6.42 -30.38 -4.08
C GLY A 164 5.87 -30.64 -2.67
N TRP A 165 5.85 -29.63 -1.79
CA TRP A 165 5.18 -29.70 -0.49
C TRP A 165 3.65 -29.58 -0.59
N TRP A 166 3.14 -29.10 -1.73
CA TRP A 166 1.72 -29.06 -2.05
C TRP A 166 1.48 -29.62 -3.46
N LYS A 167 0.29 -30.18 -3.71
CA LYS A 167 -0.06 -30.73 -5.02
C LYS A 167 -0.63 -29.63 -5.92
N TRP A 168 -0.08 -29.49 -7.13
CA TRP A 168 -0.63 -28.60 -8.15
C TRP A 168 -2.09 -28.89 -8.52
N ASP A 169 -2.53 -30.14 -8.41
CA ASP A 169 -3.93 -30.53 -8.67
C ASP A 169 -4.92 -30.00 -7.62
N ASP A 170 -4.44 -29.55 -6.46
CA ASP A 170 -5.27 -29.02 -5.36
C ASP A 170 -5.26 -27.47 -5.31
N LEU A 171 -4.65 -26.83 -6.32
CA LEU A 171 -4.65 -25.37 -6.50
C LEU A 171 -5.69 -24.95 -7.55
N PRO A 172 -6.34 -23.79 -7.39
CA PRO A 172 -7.23 -23.25 -8.41
C PRO A 172 -6.55 -23.10 -9.78
N GLU A 173 -7.27 -23.42 -10.84
CA GLU A 173 -6.75 -23.37 -12.21
C GLU A 173 -6.80 -21.96 -12.80
N LEU A 174 -5.70 -21.58 -13.44
CA LEU A 174 -5.55 -20.30 -14.12
C LEU A 174 -4.96 -20.54 -15.52
N PRO A 175 -5.80 -20.72 -16.56
CA PRO A 175 -5.32 -21.11 -17.88
C PRO A 175 -4.69 -19.93 -18.65
N PRO A 176 -3.57 -20.12 -19.36
CA PRO A 176 -2.94 -19.08 -20.17
C PRO A 176 -3.84 -18.64 -21.34
N GLU A 177 -4.82 -19.44 -21.73
CA GLU A 177 -5.81 -19.08 -22.74
C GLU A 177 -6.66 -17.84 -22.37
N LEU A 178 -6.62 -17.39 -21.10
CA LEU A 178 -7.15 -16.08 -20.69
C LEU A 178 -6.58 -14.91 -21.51
N MET A 179 -5.36 -15.03 -22.02
CA MET A 179 -4.73 -14.01 -22.88
C MET A 179 -5.49 -13.75 -24.19
N PHE A 180 -6.38 -14.65 -24.59
CA PHE A 180 -7.18 -14.50 -25.81
C PHE A 180 -8.57 -13.93 -25.56
N PHE A 181 -8.94 -13.66 -24.31
CA PHE A 181 -10.25 -13.08 -24.01
C PHE A 181 -10.31 -11.67 -24.58
N PRO A 182 -11.33 -11.35 -25.41
CA PRO A 182 -11.58 -9.98 -25.81
C PRO A 182 -11.82 -9.10 -24.59
N LYS A 183 -11.39 -7.83 -24.66
CA LYS A 183 -11.48 -6.84 -23.57
C LYS A 183 -12.91 -6.54 -23.07
N TRP A 184 -13.93 -6.99 -23.78
CA TRP A 184 -15.35 -6.85 -23.41
C TRP A 184 -15.93 -8.11 -22.75
N VAL A 185 -15.20 -9.22 -22.75
CA VAL A 185 -15.59 -10.48 -22.10
C VAL A 185 -15.21 -10.41 -20.62
N PRO A 186 -16.10 -10.80 -19.69
CA PRO A 186 -15.76 -10.86 -18.26
C PRO A 186 -14.52 -11.71 -17.98
N LEU A 187 -13.74 -11.31 -16.96
CA LEU A 187 -12.50 -11.99 -16.53
C LEU A 187 -11.35 -11.93 -17.55
N ASN A 188 -11.46 -11.07 -18.57
CA ASN A 188 -10.27 -10.70 -19.34
C ASN A 188 -9.25 -10.02 -18.40
N ILE A 189 -7.96 -10.05 -18.76
CA ILE A 189 -6.90 -9.56 -17.86
C ILE A 189 -7.04 -8.07 -17.47
N TYR A 190 -7.76 -7.26 -18.26
CA TYR A 190 -8.03 -5.84 -17.97
C TYR A 190 -9.29 -5.59 -17.15
N ASP A 191 -9.91 -6.66 -16.63
CA ASP A 191 -10.91 -6.57 -15.56
C ASP A 191 -10.27 -6.66 -14.16
N PHE A 192 -9.00 -7.06 -14.07
CA PHE A 192 -8.22 -7.05 -12.84
C PHE A 192 -7.52 -5.70 -12.67
N GLY A 193 -7.29 -5.27 -11.42
CA GLY A 193 -6.42 -4.13 -11.11
C GLY A 193 -5.00 -4.37 -11.62
N CYS A 194 -4.21 -3.32 -11.85
CA CYS A 194 -2.89 -3.44 -12.48
C CYS A 194 -1.96 -4.41 -11.73
N TRP A 195 -1.93 -4.34 -10.40
CA TRP A 195 -1.11 -5.21 -9.54
C TRP A 195 -1.49 -6.69 -9.70
N ALA A 196 -2.79 -6.98 -9.68
CA ALA A 196 -3.33 -8.32 -9.83
C ALA A 196 -3.13 -8.83 -11.27
N ARG A 197 -3.34 -7.98 -12.28
CA ARG A 197 -3.13 -8.31 -13.70
C ARG A 197 -1.69 -8.77 -13.95
N GLN A 198 -0.73 -8.00 -13.48
CA GLN A 198 0.70 -8.31 -13.65
C GLN A 198 1.14 -9.54 -12.87
N THR A 199 0.42 -9.92 -11.81
CA THR A 199 0.62 -11.18 -11.07
C THR A 199 -0.03 -12.37 -11.77
N ILE A 200 -1.25 -12.20 -12.28
CA ILE A 200 -2.07 -13.24 -12.89
C ILE A 200 -1.49 -13.72 -14.22
N VAL A 201 -1.03 -12.81 -15.09
CA VAL A 201 -0.47 -13.17 -16.40
C VAL A 201 0.70 -14.16 -16.28
N PRO A 202 1.76 -13.91 -15.50
CA PRO A 202 2.82 -14.90 -15.30
C PRO A 202 2.34 -16.16 -14.59
N LEU A 203 1.45 -16.04 -13.60
CA LEU A 203 0.89 -17.22 -12.93
C LEU A 203 0.09 -18.13 -13.87
N THR A 204 -0.48 -17.61 -14.97
CA THR A 204 -1.09 -18.48 -15.99
C THR A 204 -0.07 -19.43 -16.64
N ILE A 205 1.19 -19.00 -16.79
CA ILE A 205 2.28 -19.82 -17.31
C ILE A 205 2.72 -20.82 -16.23
N VAL A 206 2.92 -20.35 -15.00
CA VAL A 206 3.34 -21.20 -13.88
C VAL A 206 2.33 -22.33 -13.65
N SER A 207 1.03 -22.00 -13.57
CA SER A 207 -0.07 -22.95 -13.40
C SER A 207 -0.23 -23.90 -14.59
N ALA A 208 0.10 -23.47 -15.82
CA ALA A 208 0.10 -24.36 -16.98
C ALA A 208 1.28 -25.35 -16.98
N LYS A 209 2.42 -24.96 -16.39
CA LYS A 209 3.65 -25.75 -16.35
C LYS A 209 3.71 -26.68 -15.15
N ARG A 210 3.12 -26.29 -14.02
CA ARG A 210 3.09 -27.04 -12.75
C ARG A 210 4.47 -27.58 -12.35
N PRO A 211 5.51 -26.72 -12.30
CA PRO A 211 6.86 -27.17 -12.04
C PRO A 211 7.01 -27.65 -10.60
N VAL A 212 7.90 -28.61 -10.40
CA VAL A 212 8.31 -29.06 -9.07
C VAL A 212 9.83 -29.17 -9.06
N ARG A 213 10.48 -28.36 -8.23
CA ARG A 213 11.89 -28.52 -7.86
C ARG A 213 11.93 -29.16 -6.46
N PRO A 214 12.30 -30.45 -6.33
CA PRO A 214 12.18 -31.16 -5.07
C PRO A 214 12.76 -30.39 -3.88
N ALA A 215 11.94 -30.24 -2.85
CA ALA A 215 12.31 -29.61 -1.60
C ALA A 215 13.56 -30.23 -0.96
N PRO A 216 14.39 -29.43 -0.25
CA PRO A 216 15.55 -29.94 0.47
C PRO A 216 15.18 -30.72 1.76
N PHE A 217 13.94 -30.64 2.23
CA PHE A 217 13.45 -31.28 3.45
C PHE A 217 11.93 -31.50 3.44
N ALA A 218 11.40 -32.27 4.40
CA ALA A 218 9.97 -32.42 4.65
C ALA A 218 9.43 -31.32 5.59
N LEU A 219 8.11 -31.12 5.57
CA LEU A 219 7.35 -30.16 6.39
C LEU A 219 6.24 -30.85 7.22
N ASP A 220 6.44 -32.12 7.56
CA ASP A 220 5.45 -32.96 8.24
C ASP A 220 4.91 -32.30 9.52
N GLU A 221 5.77 -31.57 10.24
CA GLU A 221 5.43 -30.87 11.48
C GLU A 221 4.46 -29.69 11.32
N LEU A 222 4.18 -29.24 10.09
CA LEU A 222 3.22 -28.17 9.80
C LEU A 222 1.83 -28.69 9.39
N HIS A 223 1.68 -30.00 9.21
CA HIS A 223 0.39 -30.61 8.89
C HIS A 223 -0.37 -30.98 10.17
N THR A 224 -1.70 -30.82 10.16
CA THR A 224 -2.56 -31.34 11.23
C THR A 224 -2.52 -32.87 11.29
N ASP A 225 -2.44 -33.49 10.12
CA ASP A 225 -2.22 -34.92 9.92
C ASP A 225 -1.22 -35.09 8.76
N PRO A 226 0.02 -35.54 9.03
CA PRO A 226 1.02 -35.78 7.99
C PRO A 226 0.61 -36.87 6.97
N ASP A 227 -0.28 -37.80 7.35
CA ASP A 227 -0.76 -38.86 6.47
C ASP A 227 -1.89 -38.37 5.52
N ASP A 228 -2.55 -37.25 5.86
CA ASP A 228 -3.52 -36.53 5.02
C ASP A 228 -3.17 -35.04 4.92
N PRO A 229 -2.09 -34.67 4.19
CA PRO A 229 -1.62 -33.29 4.12
C PRO A 229 -2.60 -32.34 3.41
N ASN A 230 -3.53 -32.88 2.61
CA ASN A 230 -4.47 -32.14 1.78
C ASN A 230 -5.92 -32.58 2.06
N PRO A 231 -6.44 -32.33 3.28
CA PRO A 231 -7.77 -32.79 3.66
C PRO A 231 -8.86 -32.17 2.78
N SER A 232 -9.84 -32.98 2.39
CA SER A 232 -10.92 -32.52 1.51
C SER A 232 -11.79 -31.46 2.22
N LYS A 233 -11.97 -30.29 1.60
CA LYS A 233 -12.88 -29.25 2.11
C LYS A 233 -14.33 -29.53 1.69
N ARG A 234 -15.28 -29.14 2.54
CA ARG A 234 -16.71 -29.21 2.19
C ARG A 234 -17.01 -28.25 1.04
N PRO A 235 -17.65 -28.69 -0.05
CA PRO A 235 -17.94 -27.82 -1.19
C PRO A 235 -18.96 -26.74 -0.82
N ALA A 236 -18.83 -25.57 -1.46
CA ALA A 236 -19.80 -24.49 -1.31
C ALA A 236 -21.17 -24.89 -1.89
N PRO A 237 -22.28 -24.31 -1.40
CA PRO A 237 -23.62 -24.60 -1.90
C PRO A 237 -23.73 -24.41 -3.41
N ALA A 238 -24.37 -25.35 -4.11
CA ALA A 238 -24.37 -25.31 -5.58
C ALA A 238 -25.03 -24.06 -6.19
N ALA A 239 -26.00 -23.48 -5.48
CA ALA A 239 -26.72 -22.28 -5.88
C ALA A 239 -26.00 -20.96 -5.54
N SER A 240 -24.85 -21.00 -4.84
CA SER A 240 -24.05 -19.79 -4.58
C SER A 240 -23.08 -19.50 -5.72
N TRP A 241 -22.60 -18.26 -5.79
CA TRP A 241 -21.52 -17.87 -6.69
C TRP A 241 -20.26 -18.69 -6.44
N ASP A 242 -19.86 -18.89 -5.20
CA ASP A 242 -18.69 -19.71 -4.85
C ASP A 242 -18.83 -21.14 -5.35
N GLY A 243 -20.03 -21.73 -5.22
CA GLY A 243 -20.31 -23.06 -5.75
C GLY A 243 -20.24 -23.12 -7.28
N LEU A 244 -20.65 -22.05 -7.98
CA LEU A 244 -20.49 -21.93 -9.43
C LEU A 244 -19.02 -21.83 -9.82
N PHE A 245 -18.24 -20.97 -9.16
CA PHE A 245 -16.82 -20.79 -9.44
C PHE A 245 -15.99 -22.02 -9.08
N GLN A 246 -16.33 -22.76 -8.01
CA GLN A 246 -15.73 -24.07 -7.71
C GLN A 246 -16.02 -25.11 -8.79
N ARG A 247 -17.19 -25.08 -9.44
CA ARG A 247 -17.49 -25.96 -10.58
C ARG A 247 -16.77 -25.52 -11.85
N LEU A 248 -16.66 -24.21 -12.07
CA LEU A 248 -15.85 -23.66 -13.16
C LEU A 248 -14.40 -24.12 -13.02
N ASP A 249 -13.83 -23.99 -11.83
CA ASP A 249 -12.49 -24.46 -11.50
C ASP A 249 -12.30 -25.96 -11.76
N LYS A 250 -13.25 -26.81 -11.33
CA LYS A 250 -13.26 -28.24 -11.69
C LYS A 250 -13.30 -28.47 -13.21
N ALA A 251 -14.08 -27.68 -13.95
CA ALA A 251 -14.12 -27.76 -15.40
C ALA A 251 -12.79 -27.31 -16.02
N LEU A 252 -12.13 -26.31 -15.44
CA LEU A 252 -10.80 -25.85 -15.85
C LEU A 252 -9.72 -26.92 -15.59
N HIS A 253 -9.79 -27.68 -14.49
CA HIS A 253 -8.91 -28.84 -14.26
C HIS A 253 -9.11 -29.93 -15.30
N VAL A 254 -10.36 -30.21 -15.69
CA VAL A 254 -10.65 -31.13 -16.80
C VAL A 254 -10.08 -30.58 -18.10
N TYR A 255 -10.31 -29.31 -18.39
CA TYR A 255 -9.75 -28.63 -19.56
C TYR A 255 -8.22 -28.68 -19.56
N HIS A 256 -7.55 -28.48 -18.43
CA HIS A 256 -6.11 -28.55 -18.29
C HIS A 256 -5.55 -29.85 -18.87
N ARG A 257 -6.18 -30.99 -18.56
CA ARG A 257 -5.77 -32.32 -19.03
C ARG A 257 -5.94 -32.51 -20.53
N PHE A 258 -6.92 -31.85 -21.15
CA PHE A 258 -7.29 -32.05 -22.55
C PHE A 258 -6.97 -30.87 -23.48
N ALA A 259 -6.45 -29.77 -22.96
CA ALA A 259 -6.26 -28.58 -23.75
C ALA A 259 -5.30 -28.82 -24.92
N PRO A 260 -5.62 -28.30 -26.12
CA PRO A 260 -4.76 -28.47 -27.29
C PRO A 260 -3.37 -27.91 -27.03
N ARG A 261 -2.33 -28.75 -27.08
CA ARG A 261 -0.94 -28.35 -26.80
C ARG A 261 -0.46 -27.17 -27.64
N ALA A 262 -0.91 -27.08 -28.89
CA ALA A 262 -0.59 -25.97 -29.78
C ALA A 262 -1.23 -24.65 -29.29
N LEU A 263 -2.51 -24.67 -28.92
CA LEU A 263 -3.21 -23.50 -28.39
C LEU A 263 -2.55 -23.01 -27.10
N ARG A 264 -2.30 -23.92 -26.16
CA ARG A 264 -1.63 -23.60 -24.88
C ARG A 264 -0.26 -22.98 -25.08
N ARG A 265 0.52 -23.52 -26.02
CA ARG A 265 1.84 -22.96 -26.36
C ARG A 265 1.73 -21.53 -26.89
N VAL A 266 0.78 -21.27 -27.80
CA VAL A 266 0.56 -19.91 -28.33
C VAL A 266 0.09 -18.97 -27.22
N ALA A 267 -0.76 -19.44 -26.31
CA ALA A 267 -1.24 -18.67 -25.18
C ALA A 267 -0.11 -18.28 -24.20
N MET A 268 0.74 -19.24 -23.83
CA MET A 268 1.93 -18.98 -23.00
C MET A 268 2.92 -18.04 -23.70
N ASN A 269 3.09 -18.15 -25.02
CA ASN A 269 3.95 -17.22 -25.77
C ASN A 269 3.36 -15.79 -25.80
N ALA A 270 2.03 -15.67 -25.85
CA ALA A 270 1.35 -14.38 -25.75
C ALA A 270 1.50 -13.76 -24.35
N ALA A 271 1.37 -14.56 -23.29
CA ALA A 271 1.65 -14.14 -21.92
C ALA A 271 3.12 -13.72 -21.75
N ALA A 272 4.08 -14.50 -22.26
CA ALA A 272 5.50 -14.17 -22.19
C ALA A 272 5.84 -12.85 -22.89
N ARG A 273 5.28 -12.63 -24.08
CA ARG A 273 5.42 -11.35 -24.79
C ARG A 273 4.83 -10.21 -23.96
N TRP A 274 3.64 -10.40 -23.41
CA TRP A 274 2.96 -9.40 -22.57
C TRP A 274 3.82 -9.02 -21.35
N ILE A 275 4.44 -10.00 -20.69
CA ILE A 275 5.37 -9.81 -19.57
C ILE A 275 6.59 -9.00 -20.03
N ILE A 276 7.29 -9.45 -21.08
CA ILE A 276 8.52 -8.80 -21.55
C ILE A 276 8.26 -7.35 -21.99
N GLU A 277 7.13 -7.08 -22.64
CA GLU A 277 6.75 -5.73 -23.09
C GLU A 277 6.47 -4.75 -21.93
N ARG A 278 6.25 -5.25 -20.71
CA ARG A 278 5.90 -4.47 -19.52
C ARG A 278 6.99 -4.46 -18.45
N GLN A 279 8.15 -5.03 -18.73
CA GLN A 279 9.29 -4.86 -17.84
C GLN A 279 9.71 -3.38 -17.84
N GLU A 280 9.83 -2.80 -16.65
CA GLU A 280 10.23 -1.41 -16.46
C GLU A 280 11.74 -1.24 -16.55
N ASN A 281 12.19 0.02 -16.59
CA ASN A 281 13.60 0.35 -16.80
C ASN A 281 14.52 -0.11 -15.66
N ASP A 282 13.98 -0.25 -14.45
CA ASP A 282 14.69 -0.84 -13.30
C ASP A 282 14.77 -2.36 -13.34
N GLY A 283 14.05 -3.00 -14.28
CA GLY A 283 13.91 -4.44 -14.43
C GLY A 283 12.70 -5.05 -13.72
N CYS A 284 11.99 -4.27 -12.91
CA CYS A 284 10.80 -4.72 -12.19
C CYS A 284 9.58 -4.83 -13.12
N TRP A 285 8.48 -5.34 -12.59
CA TRP A 285 7.16 -5.33 -13.23
C TRP A 285 6.18 -4.62 -12.33
N GLY A 286 5.74 -3.44 -12.75
CA GLY A 286 4.74 -2.67 -12.00
C GLY A 286 5.24 -2.06 -10.71
N GLY A 287 6.55 -2.03 -10.48
CA GLY A 287 7.14 -1.48 -9.25
C GLY A 287 6.89 -2.30 -7.99
N ILE A 288 6.36 -3.53 -8.10
CA ILE A 288 5.96 -4.35 -6.95
C ILE A 288 6.50 -5.79 -7.00
N GLN A 289 6.73 -6.37 -5.82
CA GLN A 289 7.36 -7.69 -5.67
C GLN A 289 6.59 -8.84 -6.37
N PRO A 290 5.27 -9.02 -6.20
CA PRO A 290 4.63 -10.27 -6.66
C PRO A 290 4.70 -10.47 -8.18
N PRO A 291 4.37 -9.46 -9.01
CA PRO A 291 4.60 -9.55 -10.45
C PRO A 291 6.04 -9.83 -10.85
N ALA A 292 7.03 -9.21 -10.17
CA ALA A 292 8.43 -9.39 -10.50
C ALA A 292 8.86 -10.83 -10.28
N VAL A 293 8.54 -11.39 -9.10
CA VAL A 293 8.88 -12.76 -8.74
C VAL A 293 8.22 -13.77 -9.70
N TYR A 294 6.91 -13.65 -9.94
CA TYR A 294 6.23 -14.60 -10.81
C TYR A 294 6.62 -14.44 -12.29
N SER A 295 6.96 -13.24 -12.75
CA SER A 295 7.47 -13.01 -14.11
C SER A 295 8.82 -13.70 -14.34
N VAL A 296 9.74 -13.58 -13.38
CA VAL A 296 11.03 -14.29 -13.43
C VAL A 296 10.82 -15.81 -13.46
N ILE A 297 9.94 -16.35 -12.61
CA ILE A 297 9.61 -17.79 -12.62
C ILE A 297 9.02 -18.19 -13.99
N ALA A 298 8.03 -17.45 -14.49
CA ALA A 298 7.35 -17.76 -15.75
C ALA A 298 8.32 -17.78 -16.94
N LEU A 299 9.21 -16.78 -17.03
CA LEU A 299 10.22 -16.70 -18.10
C LEU A 299 11.25 -17.82 -17.97
N HIS A 300 11.71 -18.13 -16.76
CA HIS A 300 12.59 -19.29 -16.52
C HIS A 300 11.95 -20.61 -17.00
N LEU A 301 10.68 -20.85 -16.70
CA LEU A 301 9.93 -22.05 -17.12
C LEU A 301 9.69 -22.14 -18.63
N LEU A 302 9.82 -21.02 -19.34
CA LEU A 302 9.78 -20.96 -20.80
C LEU A 302 11.16 -21.10 -21.45
N GLY A 303 12.22 -21.25 -20.65
CA GLY A 303 13.58 -21.54 -21.10
C GLY A 303 14.45 -20.30 -21.31
N TYR A 304 14.09 -19.16 -20.74
CA TYR A 304 14.99 -18.01 -20.69
C TYR A 304 16.13 -18.30 -19.72
N ASP A 305 17.35 -18.17 -20.21
CA ASP A 305 18.57 -18.32 -19.40
C ASP A 305 18.69 -17.18 -18.38
N LEU A 306 19.30 -17.43 -17.23
CA LEU A 306 19.48 -16.42 -16.18
C LEU A 306 20.32 -15.22 -16.67
N GLU A 307 21.20 -15.44 -17.65
CA GLU A 307 21.99 -14.38 -18.30
C GLU A 307 21.23 -13.67 -19.44
N HIS A 308 20.00 -14.06 -19.75
CA HIS A 308 19.19 -13.31 -20.71
C HIS A 308 18.92 -11.89 -20.16
N PRO A 309 18.97 -10.82 -20.98
CA PRO A 309 18.81 -9.44 -20.51
C PRO A 309 17.57 -9.20 -19.63
N VAL A 310 16.41 -9.71 -20.05
CA VAL A 310 15.15 -9.63 -19.25
C VAL A 310 15.27 -10.30 -17.87
N MET A 311 15.99 -11.42 -17.79
CA MET A 311 16.14 -12.20 -16.56
C MET A 311 17.10 -11.50 -15.61
N ARG A 312 18.26 -11.04 -16.11
CA ARG A 312 19.21 -10.25 -15.32
C ARG A 312 18.56 -8.99 -14.77
N ALA A 313 17.86 -8.23 -15.60
CA ALA A 313 17.19 -7.02 -15.15
C ALA A 313 16.16 -7.31 -14.04
N GLY A 314 15.36 -8.37 -14.18
CA GLY A 314 14.39 -8.78 -13.15
C GLY A 314 15.02 -9.28 -11.85
N LEU A 315 16.20 -9.90 -11.90
CA LEU A 315 16.93 -10.29 -10.69
C LEU A 315 17.60 -9.09 -10.03
N ASP A 316 18.20 -8.21 -10.83
CA ASP A 316 18.82 -6.96 -10.35
C ASP A 316 17.77 -6.06 -9.67
N SER A 317 16.53 -6.01 -10.17
CA SER A 317 15.46 -5.21 -9.55
C SER A 317 15.11 -5.71 -8.15
N LEU A 318 15.04 -7.02 -7.94
CA LEU A 318 14.80 -7.61 -6.61
C LEU A 318 15.94 -7.29 -5.63
N ASP A 319 17.17 -7.18 -6.11
CA ASP A 319 18.31 -6.74 -5.30
C ASP A 319 18.27 -5.23 -4.99
N ARG A 320 17.76 -4.39 -5.90
CA ARG A 320 17.57 -2.94 -5.65
C ARG A 320 16.51 -2.64 -4.60
N PHE A 321 15.50 -3.52 -4.48
CA PHE A 321 14.41 -3.38 -3.50
C PHE A 321 14.83 -3.85 -2.09
N ALA A 322 16.05 -4.35 -1.94
CA ALA A 322 16.58 -4.75 -0.65
C ALA A 322 17.12 -3.57 0.16
N VAL A 323 16.67 -3.45 1.40
CA VAL A 323 17.23 -2.54 2.40
C VAL A 323 18.17 -3.31 3.32
N TRP A 324 19.46 -2.96 3.28
CA TRP A 324 20.49 -3.51 4.16
C TRP A 324 20.62 -2.65 5.41
N ARG A 325 20.38 -3.25 6.58
CA ARG A 325 20.42 -2.57 7.88
C ARG A 325 21.82 -2.61 8.48
N GLU A 326 22.09 -1.69 9.40
CA GLU A 326 23.39 -1.58 10.08
C GLU A 326 23.77 -2.83 10.89
N ASP A 327 22.78 -3.58 11.38
CA ASP A 327 22.96 -4.84 12.10
C ASP A 327 23.30 -6.04 11.19
N GLY A 328 23.40 -5.80 9.87
CA GLY A 328 23.71 -6.82 8.86
C GLY A 328 22.50 -7.65 8.44
N THR A 329 21.29 -7.34 8.93
CA THR A 329 20.05 -7.91 8.41
C THR A 329 19.60 -7.20 7.13
N ARG A 330 18.72 -7.86 6.37
CA ARG A 330 18.19 -7.36 5.10
C ARG A 330 16.70 -7.58 5.07
N MET A 331 15.95 -6.55 4.68
CA MET A 331 14.53 -6.66 4.35
C MET A 331 14.27 -6.34 2.87
N ILE A 332 13.23 -6.92 2.28
CA ILE A 332 12.74 -6.57 0.94
C ILE A 332 11.57 -5.60 1.06
N GLU A 333 11.68 -4.47 0.38
CA GLU A 333 10.54 -3.56 0.20
C GLU A 333 9.56 -4.15 -0.81
N ALA A 334 8.26 -4.05 -0.53
CA ALA A 334 7.23 -4.54 -1.45
C ALA A 334 7.11 -3.66 -2.71
N CYS A 335 7.35 -2.36 -2.55
CA CYS A 335 7.50 -1.30 -3.56
C CYS A 335 8.37 -0.19 -2.98
N GLN A 336 8.76 0.79 -3.80
CA GLN A 336 9.55 1.95 -3.37
C GLN A 336 8.77 3.23 -3.65
N SER A 337 8.73 4.18 -2.71
CA SER A 337 7.82 5.34 -2.73
C SER A 337 8.44 6.71 -3.06
N PRO A 338 9.47 6.85 -3.92
CA PRO A 338 10.20 8.11 -4.06
C PRO A 338 9.37 9.27 -4.64
N VAL A 339 8.46 9.03 -5.58
CA VAL A 339 7.66 10.11 -6.18
C VAL A 339 6.66 10.63 -5.14
N TRP A 340 5.93 9.71 -4.52
CA TRP A 340 5.02 9.98 -3.43
C TRP A 340 5.68 10.71 -2.25
N ASP A 341 6.83 10.20 -1.80
CA ASP A 341 7.59 10.79 -0.70
C ASP A 341 8.10 12.20 -1.05
N THR A 342 8.52 12.40 -2.30
CA THR A 342 9.04 13.69 -2.76
C THR A 342 7.95 14.76 -2.90
N CYS A 343 6.78 14.41 -3.43
CA CYS A 343 5.68 15.36 -3.55
C CYS A 343 5.15 15.76 -2.16
N LEU A 344 4.98 14.80 -1.24
CA LEU A 344 4.57 15.07 0.13
C LEU A 344 5.62 15.87 0.92
N ALA A 345 6.92 15.56 0.77
CA ALA A 345 7.99 16.34 1.39
C ALA A 345 8.03 17.77 0.87
N THR A 346 7.85 17.97 -0.43
CA THR A 346 7.78 19.29 -1.07
C THR A 346 6.59 20.10 -0.53
N ILE A 347 5.42 19.45 -0.41
CA ILE A 347 4.22 20.05 0.20
C ILE A 347 4.50 20.46 1.65
N ALA A 348 5.04 19.53 2.46
CA ALA A 348 5.30 19.75 3.87
C ALA A 348 6.26 20.93 4.12
N LEU A 349 7.38 20.97 3.39
CA LEU A 349 8.38 22.03 3.49
C LEU A 349 7.81 23.39 3.09
N ALA A 350 7.07 23.45 1.98
CA ALA A 350 6.48 24.70 1.52
C ALA A 350 5.37 25.19 2.47
N ASP A 351 4.51 24.30 2.96
CA ASP A 351 3.45 24.64 3.92
C ASP A 351 4.04 25.05 5.29
N ALA A 352 5.25 24.60 5.61
CA ALA A 352 6.04 25.03 6.77
C ALA A 352 6.82 26.33 6.57
N GLY A 353 6.63 27.03 5.44
CA GLY A 353 7.18 28.36 5.20
C GLY A 353 8.59 28.38 4.60
N VAL A 354 9.11 27.25 4.12
CA VAL A 354 10.32 27.26 3.26
C VAL A 354 10.02 28.09 2.01
N ALA A 355 10.98 28.95 1.62
CA ALA A 355 10.79 29.85 0.49
C ALA A 355 10.43 29.06 -0.79
N PRO A 356 9.42 29.47 -1.59
CA PRO A 356 9.01 28.74 -2.80
C PRO A 356 10.11 28.52 -3.84
N ASP A 357 11.14 29.37 -3.85
CA ASP A 357 12.32 29.29 -4.72
C ASP A 357 13.56 28.70 -4.00
N HIS A 358 13.37 28.08 -2.84
CA HIS A 358 14.45 27.43 -2.11
C HIS A 358 15.11 26.35 -2.98
N PRO A 359 16.46 26.26 -3.04
CA PRO A 359 17.15 25.34 -3.94
C PRO A 359 16.73 23.88 -3.82
N ALA A 360 16.45 23.41 -2.60
CA ALA A 360 15.96 22.04 -2.37
C ALA A 360 14.59 21.79 -3.04
N LEU A 361 13.67 22.75 -3.00
CA LEU A 361 12.34 22.62 -3.61
C LEU A 361 12.40 22.72 -5.13
N VAL A 362 13.25 23.62 -5.66
CA VAL A 362 13.50 23.74 -7.10
C VAL A 362 14.07 22.43 -7.64
N LYS A 363 15.04 21.84 -6.94
CA LYS A 363 15.65 20.56 -7.31
C LYS A 363 14.66 19.40 -7.24
N ALA A 364 13.79 19.37 -6.24
CA ALA A 364 12.70 18.39 -6.14
C ALA A 364 11.72 18.53 -7.31
N ALA A 365 11.37 19.77 -7.69
CA ALA A 365 10.54 20.02 -8.87
C ALA A 365 11.23 19.58 -10.16
N ASP A 366 12.52 19.86 -10.35
CA ASP A 366 13.28 19.38 -11.50
C ASP A 366 13.28 17.85 -11.60
N TRP A 367 13.44 17.17 -10.47
CA TRP A 367 13.38 15.71 -10.41
C TRP A 367 11.97 15.19 -10.73
N MET A 368 10.91 15.70 -10.10
CA MET A 368 9.53 15.31 -10.43
C MET A 368 9.18 15.59 -11.90
N LEU A 369 9.65 16.70 -12.48
CA LEU A 369 9.46 16.99 -13.91
C LEU A 369 10.21 16.01 -14.84
N ALA A 370 11.26 15.34 -14.34
CA ALA A 370 11.97 14.30 -15.08
C ALA A 370 11.24 12.94 -15.02
N GLU A 371 10.50 12.69 -13.94
CA GLU A 371 9.68 11.49 -13.73
C GLU A 371 8.30 11.55 -14.43
N GLU A 372 7.98 12.63 -15.16
CA GLU A 372 6.72 12.73 -15.88
C GLU A 372 6.61 11.68 -17.00
N ILE A 373 5.54 10.90 -16.98
CA ILE A 373 5.31 9.83 -17.95
C ILE A 373 4.62 10.38 -19.19
N VAL A 374 5.37 10.39 -20.30
CA VAL A 374 4.92 10.86 -21.62
C VAL A 374 4.62 9.73 -22.62
N ARG A 375 4.40 8.51 -22.13
CA ARG A 375 4.03 7.34 -22.93
C ARG A 375 2.76 6.65 -22.40
N PRO A 376 1.96 6.00 -23.26
CA PRO A 376 0.77 5.29 -22.81
C PRO A 376 1.14 4.01 -22.06
N GLY A 377 0.43 3.77 -20.95
CA GLY A 377 0.48 2.54 -20.18
C GLY A 377 -0.74 1.65 -20.41
N ASP A 378 -0.95 0.70 -19.50
CA ASP A 378 -2.09 -0.24 -19.59
C ASP A 378 -3.45 0.47 -19.47
N TRP A 379 -3.51 1.60 -18.75
CA TRP A 379 -4.69 2.46 -18.62
C TRP A 379 -5.29 2.88 -19.99
N ALA A 380 -4.44 2.97 -21.03
CA ALA A 380 -4.86 3.32 -22.38
C ALA A 380 -5.80 2.26 -22.99
N VAL A 381 -5.89 1.06 -22.41
CA VAL A 381 -6.88 0.06 -22.81
C VAL A 381 -8.31 0.57 -22.62
N ARG A 382 -8.58 1.29 -21.53
CA ARG A 382 -9.88 1.91 -21.23
C ARG A 382 -9.97 3.34 -21.75
N ARG A 383 -8.84 4.02 -21.96
CA ARG A 383 -8.76 5.41 -22.44
C ARG A 383 -7.79 5.57 -23.64
N PRO A 384 -8.04 4.94 -24.80
CA PRO A 384 -7.05 4.84 -25.90
C PRO A 384 -6.77 6.13 -26.66
N ARG A 385 -7.50 7.21 -26.37
CA ARG A 385 -7.35 8.54 -26.99
C ARG A 385 -6.92 9.61 -25.98
N LEU A 386 -6.66 9.21 -24.74
CA LEU A 386 -6.18 10.12 -23.71
C LEU A 386 -4.66 10.21 -23.87
N GLU A 387 -4.16 11.44 -23.95
CA GLU A 387 -2.72 11.70 -23.98
C GLU A 387 -2.10 11.40 -22.61
N PRO A 388 -0.87 10.84 -22.57
CA PRO A 388 -0.15 10.59 -21.33
C PRO A 388 0.28 11.90 -20.63
N GLY A 389 0.46 11.82 -19.32
CA GLY A 389 0.95 12.94 -18.51
C GLY A 389 0.88 12.68 -17.01
N GLY A 390 0.88 11.41 -16.58
CA GLY A 390 0.82 11.04 -15.18
C GLY A 390 2.21 10.87 -14.56
N TRP A 391 2.23 10.62 -13.27
CA TRP A 391 3.40 10.18 -12.49
C TRP A 391 3.07 8.84 -11.85
N ALA A 392 4.08 7.99 -11.68
CA ALA A 392 3.94 6.77 -10.90
C ALA A 392 4.44 6.98 -9.48
N PHE A 393 4.21 5.99 -8.62
CA PHE A 393 4.71 5.95 -7.26
C PHE A 393 6.24 5.72 -7.15
N GLU A 394 6.78 4.83 -8.00
CA GLU A 394 8.18 4.40 -8.03
C GLU A 394 9.11 5.30 -8.88
N PHE A 395 10.42 5.02 -8.84
CA PHE A 395 11.40 5.62 -9.78
C PHE A 395 11.15 5.24 -11.24
N HIS A 396 10.66 4.02 -11.49
CA HIS A 396 10.55 3.45 -12.83
C HIS A 396 9.29 2.60 -12.93
N ASN A 397 8.19 3.18 -13.40
CA ASN A 397 6.92 2.49 -13.55
C ASN A 397 6.00 3.12 -14.60
N ASP A 398 6.57 3.47 -15.76
CA ASP A 398 5.86 4.26 -16.77
C ASP A 398 4.61 3.58 -17.36
N ASN A 399 4.49 2.25 -17.26
CA ASN A 399 3.29 1.55 -17.71
C ASN A 399 2.10 1.76 -16.77
N TYR A 400 2.36 2.20 -15.54
CA TYR A 400 1.39 2.26 -14.44
C TYR A 400 1.50 3.57 -13.64
N PRO A 401 1.30 4.74 -14.26
CA PRO A 401 1.10 5.98 -13.50
C PRO A 401 -0.11 5.87 -12.57
N ASP A 402 0.02 6.46 -11.38
CA ASP A 402 -0.95 6.52 -10.31
C ASP A 402 -1.70 7.87 -10.35
N ILE A 403 -3.01 7.82 -10.12
CA ILE A 403 -3.91 8.97 -10.20
C ILE A 403 -3.71 9.94 -9.04
N ASP A 404 -3.47 9.42 -7.83
CA ASP A 404 -3.17 10.21 -6.64
C ASP A 404 -1.73 10.74 -6.62
N ASP A 405 -0.71 9.97 -7.01
CA ASP A 405 0.64 10.55 -7.21
C ASP A 405 0.61 11.71 -8.19
N THR A 406 -0.10 11.53 -9.32
CA THR A 406 -0.28 12.62 -10.29
C THR A 406 -0.95 13.84 -9.68
N ALA A 407 -1.92 13.65 -8.78
CA ALA A 407 -2.58 14.75 -8.09
C ALA A 407 -1.65 15.46 -7.10
N GLU A 408 -0.95 14.71 -6.25
CA GLU A 408 -0.04 15.27 -5.25
C GLU A 408 1.20 15.90 -5.86
N VAL A 409 1.74 15.36 -6.97
CA VAL A 409 2.83 16.00 -7.73
C VAL A 409 2.39 17.35 -8.27
N VAL A 410 1.18 17.47 -8.82
CA VAL A 410 0.63 18.77 -9.25
C VAL A 410 0.52 19.74 -8.07
N LEU A 411 0.02 19.27 -6.93
CA LEU A 411 -0.08 20.07 -5.70
C LEU A 411 1.29 20.53 -5.17
N ALA A 412 2.30 19.68 -5.27
CA ALA A 412 3.68 19.99 -4.91
C ALA A 412 4.29 21.02 -5.86
N LEU A 413 4.21 20.79 -7.18
CA LEU A 413 4.74 21.69 -8.20
C LEU A 413 4.12 23.10 -8.11
N ARG A 414 2.83 23.20 -7.74
CA ARG A 414 2.17 24.50 -7.52
C ARG A 414 2.68 25.31 -6.35
N ARG A 415 3.42 24.69 -5.43
CA ARG A 415 4.07 25.37 -4.29
C ARG A 415 5.47 25.87 -4.62
N VAL A 416 6.07 25.41 -5.71
CA VAL A 416 7.44 25.75 -6.09
C VAL A 416 7.46 26.91 -7.10
N ARG A 417 8.31 27.91 -6.85
CA ARG A 417 8.62 28.97 -7.81
C ARG A 417 9.86 28.57 -8.60
N HIS A 418 9.63 27.86 -9.69
CA HIS A 418 10.70 27.34 -10.54
C HIS A 418 11.24 28.42 -11.50
N PRO A 419 12.56 28.46 -11.79
CA PRO A 419 13.13 29.39 -12.77
C PRO A 419 12.55 29.24 -14.18
N ASP A 420 12.14 28.03 -14.56
CA ASP A 420 11.38 27.73 -15.77
C ASP A 420 9.93 27.39 -15.41
N GLN A 421 9.13 28.42 -15.12
CA GLN A 421 7.73 28.26 -14.75
C GLN A 421 6.87 27.73 -15.91
N ALA A 422 7.25 28.03 -17.16
CA ALA A 422 6.51 27.58 -18.34
C ALA A 422 6.58 26.05 -18.50
N ARG A 423 7.75 25.45 -18.23
CA ARG A 423 7.91 23.99 -18.18
C ARG A 423 7.04 23.35 -17.09
N VAL A 424 7.01 23.94 -15.90
CA VAL A 424 6.17 23.48 -14.78
C VAL A 424 4.69 23.55 -15.14
N ASP A 425 4.22 24.70 -15.64
CA ASP A 425 2.81 24.89 -15.99
C ASP A 425 2.36 23.92 -17.09
N ALA A 426 3.22 23.64 -18.07
CA ALA A 426 2.93 22.70 -19.13
C ALA A 426 2.82 21.24 -18.62
N ALA A 427 3.67 20.84 -17.67
CA ALA A 427 3.58 19.51 -17.04
C ALA A 427 2.31 19.38 -16.19
N ILE A 428 2.00 20.40 -15.39
CA ILE A 428 0.76 20.46 -14.61
C ILE A 428 -0.47 20.34 -15.52
N GLU A 429 -0.50 21.04 -16.66
CA GLU A 429 -1.62 20.95 -17.58
C GLU A 429 -1.82 19.53 -18.13
N ARG A 430 -0.72 18.80 -18.40
CA ARG A 430 -0.78 17.40 -18.85
C ARG A 430 -1.28 16.47 -17.75
N GLY A 431 -0.76 16.60 -16.52
CA GLY A 431 -1.23 15.85 -15.35
C GLY A 431 -2.72 16.05 -15.07
N VAL A 432 -3.17 17.29 -15.05
CA VAL A 432 -4.59 17.63 -14.86
C VAL A 432 -5.45 17.03 -15.96
N ARG A 433 -5.01 17.12 -17.22
CA ARG A 433 -5.75 16.55 -18.36
C ARG A 433 -5.84 15.04 -18.28
N TRP A 434 -4.74 14.38 -17.90
CA TRP A 434 -4.68 12.94 -17.72
C TRP A 434 -5.63 12.49 -16.60
N ASN A 435 -5.52 13.08 -15.41
CA ASN A 435 -6.44 12.79 -14.29
C ASN A 435 -7.92 13.03 -14.65
N VAL A 436 -8.25 14.12 -15.35
CA VAL A 436 -9.62 14.35 -15.85
C VAL A 436 -10.10 13.23 -16.77
N GLY A 437 -9.24 12.75 -17.68
CA GLY A 437 -9.56 11.66 -18.60
C GLY A 437 -9.69 10.28 -17.93
N MET A 438 -9.04 10.11 -16.78
CA MET A 438 -9.03 8.88 -15.99
C MET A 438 -10.23 8.71 -15.07
N GLN A 439 -11.15 9.68 -15.00
CA GLN A 439 -12.35 9.55 -14.18
C GLN A 439 -13.20 8.34 -14.63
N SER A 440 -13.65 7.56 -13.65
CA SER A 440 -14.60 6.47 -13.85
C SER A 440 -16.02 7.01 -14.07
N ARG A 441 -16.88 6.18 -14.66
CA ARG A 441 -18.27 6.54 -15.01
C ARG A 441 -19.12 6.96 -13.82
N ASN A 442 -18.82 6.48 -12.62
CA ASN A 442 -19.52 6.85 -11.39
C ASN A 442 -19.14 8.25 -10.88
N GLY A 443 -18.17 8.93 -11.51
CA GLY A 443 -17.74 10.26 -11.10
C GLY A 443 -16.52 10.28 -10.18
N ALA A 444 -15.92 9.12 -9.87
CA ALA A 444 -14.79 9.00 -8.96
C ALA A 444 -13.56 8.39 -9.65
N TRP A 445 -12.47 8.25 -8.90
CA TRP A 445 -11.19 7.72 -9.38
C TRP A 445 -10.73 6.54 -8.53
N GLY A 446 -10.26 5.47 -9.21
CA GLY A 446 -9.40 4.44 -8.61
C GLY A 446 -7.95 4.88 -8.66
N ALA A 447 -7.00 3.99 -8.31
CA ALA A 447 -5.58 4.34 -8.28
C ALA A 447 -4.94 4.38 -9.66
N PHE A 448 -5.23 3.42 -10.55
CA PHE A 448 -4.53 3.27 -11.84
C PHE A 448 -5.45 3.22 -13.04
N ASP A 449 -6.61 2.54 -12.91
CA ASP A 449 -7.45 2.20 -14.05
C ASP A 449 -8.84 2.84 -13.94
N ALA A 450 -9.29 3.44 -15.04
CA ALA A 450 -10.66 3.92 -15.14
C ALA A 450 -11.65 2.75 -15.35
N ASP A 451 -12.77 2.77 -14.63
CA ASP A 451 -13.85 1.77 -14.72
C ASP A 451 -13.43 0.33 -14.36
N ASN A 452 -12.41 0.13 -13.51
CA ASN A 452 -12.00 -1.19 -13.02
C ASN A 452 -12.91 -1.69 -11.88
N THR A 453 -14.18 -1.93 -12.23
CA THR A 453 -15.26 -2.25 -11.27
C THR A 453 -15.95 -3.58 -11.58
N SER A 454 -15.25 -4.48 -12.27
CA SER A 454 -15.79 -5.80 -12.62
C SER A 454 -16.09 -6.60 -11.34
N PRO A 455 -17.29 -7.15 -11.18
CA PRO A 455 -17.65 -7.85 -9.95
C PRO A 455 -17.14 -9.30 -9.93
N PHE A 456 -16.50 -9.79 -10.99
CA PHE A 456 -16.16 -11.21 -11.15
C PHE A 456 -14.79 -11.62 -10.60
N PRO A 457 -13.70 -10.84 -10.76
CA PRO A 457 -12.37 -11.20 -10.25
C PRO A 457 -12.35 -11.62 -8.78
N ASN A 458 -12.94 -10.82 -7.87
CA ASN A 458 -13.00 -11.09 -6.43
C ASN A 458 -13.76 -12.38 -6.05
N ARG A 459 -14.37 -13.09 -7.02
CA ARG A 459 -15.10 -14.35 -6.78
C ARG A 459 -14.36 -15.58 -7.29
N LEU A 460 -13.22 -15.41 -7.95
CA LEU A 460 -12.41 -16.53 -8.38
C LEU A 460 -11.79 -17.23 -7.15
N PRO A 461 -11.77 -18.57 -7.08
CA PRO A 461 -11.17 -19.28 -5.94
C PRO A 461 -9.67 -19.00 -5.78
N PHE A 462 -9.03 -18.51 -6.85
CA PHE A 462 -7.65 -18.05 -6.87
C PHE A 462 -7.42 -16.77 -6.06
N CYS A 463 -8.43 -15.90 -5.96
CA CYS A 463 -8.34 -14.57 -5.38
C CYS A 463 -8.83 -14.61 -3.92
N ASP A 464 -8.09 -15.31 -3.06
CA ASP A 464 -8.39 -15.46 -1.62
C ASP A 464 -7.53 -14.55 -0.70
N PHE A 465 -6.83 -13.58 -1.30
CA PHE A 465 -5.98 -12.61 -0.62
C PHE A 465 -6.05 -11.25 -1.31
N GLY A 466 -6.30 -10.21 -0.51
CA GLY A 466 -6.29 -8.82 -0.95
C GLY A 466 -7.42 -8.46 -1.92
N GLU A 467 -7.31 -7.26 -2.49
CA GLU A 467 -8.20 -6.80 -3.56
C GLU A 467 -7.60 -7.15 -4.93
N VAL A 468 -8.43 -7.61 -5.88
CA VAL A 468 -7.96 -7.94 -7.24
C VAL A 468 -8.55 -7.04 -8.33
N ILE A 469 -9.29 -6.00 -7.92
CA ILE A 469 -9.81 -4.93 -8.77
C ILE A 469 -9.46 -3.56 -8.20
N ASP A 470 -9.54 -2.53 -9.03
CA ASP A 470 -9.21 -1.14 -8.71
C ASP A 470 -10.45 -0.21 -8.79
N PRO A 471 -11.45 -0.41 -7.93
CA PRO A 471 -12.63 0.44 -7.92
C PRO A 471 -12.30 1.82 -7.35
N PRO A 472 -13.06 2.86 -7.72
CA PRO A 472 -12.87 4.18 -7.12
C PRO A 472 -12.96 4.23 -5.60
N SER A 473 -12.12 5.05 -4.97
CA SER A 473 -12.03 5.22 -3.51
C SER A 473 -12.07 6.70 -3.08
N ALA A 474 -12.41 6.91 -1.80
CA ALA A 474 -12.63 8.25 -1.23
C ALA A 474 -11.35 9.07 -1.08
N ASP A 475 -10.24 8.45 -0.69
CA ASP A 475 -8.92 9.06 -0.59
C ASP A 475 -8.40 9.55 -1.96
N VAL A 476 -8.33 8.67 -2.96
CA VAL A 476 -7.87 9.04 -4.31
C VAL A 476 -8.76 10.11 -4.94
N THR A 477 -10.09 9.96 -4.81
CA THR A 477 -11.03 10.97 -5.27
C THR A 477 -10.86 12.30 -4.53
N GLY A 478 -10.53 12.26 -3.23
CA GLY A 478 -10.17 13.42 -2.43
C GLY A 478 -8.97 14.17 -3.01
N HIS A 479 -7.84 13.50 -3.19
CA HIS A 479 -6.62 14.12 -3.75
C HIS A 479 -6.87 14.75 -5.12
N VAL A 480 -7.59 14.06 -6.02
CA VAL A 480 -7.94 14.60 -7.35
C VAL A 480 -8.86 15.81 -7.25
N VAL A 481 -9.88 15.78 -6.36
CA VAL A 481 -10.78 16.92 -6.15
C VAL A 481 -10.02 18.12 -5.58
N GLU A 482 -9.10 17.91 -4.64
CA GLU A 482 -8.23 18.96 -4.10
C GLU A 482 -7.37 19.60 -5.20
N MET A 483 -6.66 18.77 -5.98
CA MET A 483 -5.88 19.21 -7.15
C MET A 483 -6.75 20.04 -8.11
N LEU A 484 -7.90 19.52 -8.53
CA LEU A 484 -8.78 20.23 -9.47
C LEU A 484 -9.31 21.54 -8.88
N ALA A 485 -9.60 21.59 -7.58
CA ALA A 485 -10.04 22.81 -6.93
C ALA A 485 -8.94 23.88 -6.93
N ILE A 486 -7.71 23.51 -6.59
CA ILE A 486 -6.53 24.40 -6.57
C ILE A 486 -6.16 24.89 -7.97
N GLU A 487 -6.37 24.07 -8.99
CA GLU A 487 -6.23 24.44 -10.41
C GLU A 487 -7.39 25.32 -10.93
N GLY A 488 -8.27 25.80 -10.04
CA GLY A 488 -9.38 26.70 -10.39
C GLY A 488 -10.55 25.99 -11.08
N ARG A 489 -10.59 24.66 -11.05
CA ARG A 489 -11.61 23.82 -11.72
C ARG A 489 -12.66 23.29 -10.75
N ALA A 490 -12.86 23.92 -9.58
CA ALA A 490 -13.87 23.52 -8.60
C ALA A 490 -15.31 23.47 -9.19
N ALA A 491 -15.62 24.35 -10.13
CA ALA A 491 -16.92 24.40 -10.80
C ALA A 491 -17.05 23.46 -12.03
N HIS A 492 -15.94 22.87 -12.48
CA HIS A 492 -15.94 22.02 -13.66
C HIS A 492 -16.79 20.76 -13.44
N PRO A 493 -17.57 20.28 -14.45
CA PRO A 493 -18.48 19.14 -14.28
C PRO A 493 -17.82 17.87 -13.75
N VAL A 494 -16.57 17.59 -14.16
CA VAL A 494 -15.79 16.45 -13.68
C VAL A 494 -15.54 16.53 -12.17
N THR A 495 -15.11 17.69 -11.67
CA THR A 495 -14.90 17.94 -10.24
C THR A 495 -16.20 17.84 -9.46
N ARG A 496 -17.32 18.38 -10.00
CA ARG A 496 -18.63 18.32 -9.37
C ARG A 496 -19.12 16.89 -9.16
N ARG A 497 -18.92 16.00 -10.15
CA ARG A 497 -19.23 14.57 -9.98
C ARG A 497 -18.39 13.89 -8.90
N GLY A 498 -17.11 14.25 -8.79
CA GLY A 498 -16.23 13.77 -7.72
C GLY A 498 -16.73 14.19 -6.34
N ILE A 499 -17.08 15.47 -6.20
CA ILE A 499 -17.67 16.01 -4.96
C ILE A 499 -18.98 15.32 -4.62
N GLU A 500 -19.89 15.14 -5.58
CA GLU A 500 -21.16 14.44 -5.37
C GLU A 500 -20.95 13.00 -4.92
N TRP A 501 -19.98 12.30 -5.53
CA TRP A 501 -19.63 10.95 -5.14
C TRP A 501 -19.04 10.89 -3.72
N LEU A 502 -18.09 11.77 -3.37
CA LEU A 502 -17.56 11.86 -2.00
C LEU A 502 -18.67 12.11 -0.98
N LEU A 503 -19.63 12.98 -1.29
CA LEU A 503 -20.77 13.23 -0.41
C LEU A 503 -21.67 12.01 -0.25
N SER A 504 -21.80 11.15 -1.27
CA SER A 504 -22.57 9.91 -1.16
C SER A 504 -21.85 8.79 -0.43
N GLU A 505 -20.52 8.80 -0.39
CA GLU A 505 -19.69 7.80 0.29
C GLU A 505 -19.41 8.13 1.77
N GLN A 506 -19.91 9.24 2.29
CA GLN A 506 -19.74 9.57 3.71
C GLN A 506 -20.53 8.57 4.57
N ASP A 507 -19.84 7.87 5.48
CA ASP A 507 -20.45 6.93 6.41
C ASP A 507 -21.47 7.64 7.32
N ALA A 508 -22.44 6.90 7.87
CA ALA A 508 -23.31 7.31 8.97
C ALA A 508 -22.54 7.88 10.18
N GLY A 509 -21.32 7.39 10.45
CA GLY A 509 -20.43 7.94 11.47
C GLY A 509 -19.90 9.35 11.18
N GLY A 510 -19.92 9.78 9.92
CA GLY A 510 -19.42 11.10 9.47
C GLY A 510 -18.01 11.09 8.89
N GLY A 511 -17.27 9.99 8.99
CA GLY A 511 -15.98 9.80 8.33
C GLY A 511 -16.09 9.21 6.92
N TRP A 512 -14.95 9.04 6.27
CA TRP A 512 -14.78 8.34 5.00
C TRP A 512 -13.76 7.22 5.15
N PHE A 513 -14.03 6.08 4.51
CA PHE A 513 -13.13 4.94 4.47
C PHE A 513 -11.79 5.29 3.79
N GLY A 514 -10.66 4.85 4.38
CA GLY A 514 -9.33 4.99 3.81
C GLY A 514 -8.90 3.71 3.11
N ARG A 515 -8.78 3.73 1.78
CA ARG A 515 -8.39 2.57 0.98
C ARG A 515 -6.88 2.33 1.00
N TRP A 516 -6.08 3.40 1.04
CA TRP A 516 -4.61 3.34 0.91
C TRP A 516 -3.86 3.82 2.17
N GLY A 517 -4.56 4.42 3.13
CA GLY A 517 -4.04 4.77 4.45
C GLY A 517 -5.02 4.37 5.55
N VAL A 518 -4.50 4.05 6.73
CA VAL A 518 -5.23 3.46 7.86
C VAL A 518 -5.94 4.54 8.67
N ASN A 519 -7.26 4.58 8.77
CA ASN A 519 -8.28 4.11 7.84
C ASN A 519 -9.28 5.27 7.70
N TYR A 520 -10.26 5.38 8.59
CA TYR A 520 -11.22 6.48 8.57
C TYR A 520 -10.59 7.82 8.92
N VAL A 521 -9.55 7.85 9.76
CA VAL A 521 -8.79 9.08 10.06
C VAL A 521 -8.08 9.57 8.81
N TYR A 522 -7.49 8.66 8.02
CA TYR A 522 -6.87 8.97 6.74
C TYR A 522 -7.90 9.45 5.70
N GLY A 523 -8.93 8.64 5.41
CA GLY A 523 -9.95 8.99 4.42
C GLY A 523 -10.64 10.31 4.73
N THR A 524 -10.96 10.58 6.02
CA THR A 524 -11.51 11.87 6.45
C THR A 524 -10.49 13.00 6.35
N GLY A 525 -9.23 12.69 6.67
CA GLY A 525 -8.06 13.56 6.53
C GLY A 525 -7.83 14.04 5.10
N SER A 526 -8.09 13.21 4.10
CA SER A 526 -7.99 13.57 2.67
C SER A 526 -9.25 14.26 2.14
N VAL A 527 -10.45 13.79 2.51
CA VAL A 527 -11.70 14.28 1.91
C VAL A 527 -12.11 15.67 2.42
N VAL A 528 -11.89 15.98 3.71
CA VAL A 528 -12.29 17.29 4.26
C VAL A 528 -11.51 18.45 3.63
N PRO A 529 -10.16 18.40 3.52
CA PRO A 529 -9.40 19.39 2.76
C PRO A 529 -9.87 19.52 1.31
N ALA A 530 -10.09 18.42 0.61
CA ALA A 530 -10.57 18.44 -0.78
C ALA A 530 -11.92 19.17 -0.94
N LEU A 531 -12.91 18.84 -0.10
CA LEU A 531 -14.24 19.45 -0.15
C LEU A 531 -14.21 20.95 0.19
N THR A 532 -13.40 21.33 1.18
CA THR A 532 -13.25 22.74 1.58
C THR A 532 -12.50 23.55 0.51
N ALA A 533 -11.44 23.00 -0.09
CA ALA A 533 -10.75 23.57 -1.24
C ALA A 533 -11.69 23.76 -2.43
N ALA A 534 -12.60 22.81 -2.66
CA ALA A 534 -13.65 22.90 -3.68
C ALA A 534 -14.79 23.90 -3.36
N GLY A 535 -14.69 24.61 -2.23
CA GLY A 535 -15.57 25.71 -1.85
C GLY A 535 -16.81 25.29 -1.06
N LEU A 536 -16.88 24.06 -0.53
CA LEU A 536 -17.95 23.73 0.42
C LEU A 536 -17.75 24.52 1.71
N PRO A 537 -18.79 25.20 2.22
CA PRO A 537 -18.67 25.97 3.44
C PRO A 537 -18.43 25.03 4.63
N VAL A 538 -17.68 25.48 5.62
CA VAL A 538 -17.45 24.71 6.87
C VAL A 538 -18.74 24.39 7.63
N SER A 539 -19.83 25.12 7.35
CA SER A 539 -21.17 24.87 7.88
C SER A 539 -21.92 23.73 7.17
N HIS A 540 -21.39 23.20 6.06
CA HIS A 540 -21.99 22.10 5.32
C HIS A 540 -22.15 20.87 6.22
N PRO A 541 -23.31 20.17 6.19
CA PRO A 541 -23.58 19.04 7.07
C PRO A 541 -22.49 17.96 7.06
N ALA A 542 -21.96 17.63 5.87
CA ALA A 542 -20.89 16.63 5.75
C ALA A 542 -19.61 17.04 6.51
N ILE A 543 -19.17 18.30 6.38
CA ILE A 543 -17.99 18.82 7.09
C ILE A 543 -18.23 18.84 8.59
N ARG A 544 -19.40 19.29 9.04
CA ARG A 544 -19.75 19.32 10.47
C ARG A 544 -19.75 17.93 11.11
N ARG A 545 -20.28 16.92 10.40
CA ARG A 545 -20.30 15.53 10.87
C ARG A 545 -18.90 14.95 10.97
N ALA A 546 -18.05 15.19 9.97
CA ALA A 546 -16.67 14.74 9.95
C ALA A 546 -15.85 15.34 11.10
N VAL A 547 -16.00 16.65 11.34
CA VAL A 547 -15.36 17.33 12.45
C VAL A 547 -15.85 16.80 13.80
N GLN A 548 -17.16 16.62 13.97
CA GLN A 548 -17.71 16.05 15.20
C GLN A 548 -17.20 14.63 15.45
N TRP A 549 -17.08 13.82 14.38
CA TRP A 549 -16.52 12.48 14.46
C TRP A 549 -15.05 12.51 14.89
N LEU A 550 -14.19 13.30 14.23
CA LEU A 550 -12.78 13.46 14.60
C LEU A 550 -12.62 13.90 16.06
N GLU A 551 -13.40 14.89 16.51
CA GLU A 551 -13.37 15.35 17.91
C GLU A 551 -13.79 14.25 18.89
N SER A 552 -14.70 13.34 18.48
CA SER A 552 -15.19 12.24 19.32
C SER A 552 -14.20 11.07 19.46
N VAL A 553 -13.26 10.95 18.51
CA VAL A 553 -12.26 9.87 18.48
C VAL A 553 -10.84 10.34 18.83
N GLN A 554 -10.69 11.58 19.33
CA GLN A 554 -9.41 12.07 19.85
C GLN A 554 -9.04 11.31 21.13
N ASN A 555 -7.80 10.84 21.22
CA ASN A 555 -7.30 10.14 22.41
C ASN A 555 -7.14 11.08 23.62
N ASP A 556 -7.05 10.51 24.81
CA ASP A 556 -6.86 11.25 26.08
C ASP A 556 -5.52 12.01 26.11
N ASP A 557 -4.50 11.51 25.40
CA ASP A 557 -3.20 12.18 25.27
C ASP A 557 -3.21 13.37 24.31
N GLY A 558 -4.30 13.57 23.55
CA GLY A 558 -4.48 14.65 22.59
C GLY A 558 -4.17 14.30 21.13
N GLY A 559 -3.56 13.14 20.87
CA GLY A 559 -3.33 12.65 19.52
C GLY A 559 -4.53 11.93 18.93
N TRP A 560 -4.36 11.43 17.71
CA TRP A 560 -5.26 10.48 17.05
C TRP A 560 -4.49 9.24 16.63
N GLY A 561 -5.17 8.11 16.73
CA GLY A 561 -4.65 6.81 16.35
C GLY A 561 -5.76 5.93 15.83
N GLU A 562 -5.48 5.14 14.80
CA GLU A 562 -6.40 4.15 14.28
C GLU A 562 -5.65 2.85 13.94
N ASP A 563 -6.07 1.76 14.55
CA ASP A 563 -5.46 0.45 14.34
C ASP A 563 -5.97 -0.19 13.04
N LEU A 564 -5.14 -1.01 12.40
CA LEU A 564 -5.52 -1.74 11.18
C LEU A 564 -6.70 -2.70 11.39
N ARG A 565 -6.98 -3.11 12.62
CA ARG A 565 -8.21 -3.83 12.97
C ARG A 565 -9.49 -3.08 12.59
N SER A 566 -9.43 -1.76 12.39
CA SER A 566 -10.54 -0.95 11.87
C SER A 566 -11.08 -1.42 10.51
N TYR A 567 -10.29 -2.14 9.70
CA TYR A 567 -10.75 -2.72 8.44
C TYR A 567 -11.67 -3.93 8.62
N ALA A 568 -11.57 -4.64 9.75
CA ALA A 568 -12.31 -5.88 10.01
C ALA A 568 -13.35 -5.74 11.14
N GLU A 569 -13.13 -4.79 12.06
CA GLU A 569 -13.88 -4.67 13.30
C GLU A 569 -14.28 -3.21 13.56
N GLU A 570 -15.58 -2.91 13.49
CA GLU A 570 -16.12 -1.54 13.65
C GLU A 570 -15.67 -0.82 14.94
N LYS A 571 -15.46 -1.56 16.03
CA LYS A 571 -15.02 -0.99 17.33
C LYS A 571 -13.64 -0.31 17.27
N TRP A 572 -12.84 -0.60 16.24
CA TRP A 572 -11.53 -0.02 16.03
C TRP A 572 -11.55 1.21 15.12
N ILE A 573 -12.70 1.57 14.54
CA ILE A 573 -12.83 2.76 13.69
C ILE A 573 -12.46 4.02 14.48
N GLY A 574 -11.41 4.71 14.03
CA GLY A 574 -10.81 5.85 14.71
C GLY A 574 -10.23 5.52 16.10
N GLN A 575 -9.92 4.26 16.41
CA GLN A 575 -9.36 3.86 17.71
C GLN A 575 -8.00 3.17 17.53
N GLY A 576 -7.00 3.63 18.28
CA GLY A 576 -5.64 3.11 18.23
C GLY A 576 -4.69 3.97 19.05
N ALA A 577 -3.45 3.51 19.22
CA ALA A 577 -2.40 4.32 19.83
C ALA A 577 -2.15 5.57 18.96
N SER A 578 -2.00 6.74 19.58
CA SER A 578 -1.74 7.98 18.85
C SER A 578 -0.46 7.85 18.00
N THR A 579 -0.56 8.18 16.72
CA THR A 579 0.59 8.19 15.78
C THR A 579 0.79 9.58 15.21
N ALA A 580 2.01 9.87 14.74
CA ALA A 580 2.35 11.20 14.25
C ALA A 580 1.61 11.52 12.94
N SER A 581 1.54 10.54 12.03
CA SER A 581 0.82 10.69 10.76
C SER A 581 -0.70 10.81 10.95
N GLN A 582 -1.33 9.95 11.76
CA GLN A 582 -2.79 10.02 11.97
C GLN A 582 -3.23 11.24 12.77
N THR A 583 -2.44 11.67 13.76
CA THR A 583 -2.65 12.96 14.45
C THR A 583 -2.59 14.11 13.46
N ALA A 584 -1.62 14.10 12.55
CA ALA A 584 -1.52 15.11 11.51
C ALA A 584 -2.71 15.08 10.53
N TRP A 585 -3.19 13.92 10.08
CA TRP A 585 -4.37 13.82 9.20
C TRP A 585 -5.63 14.41 9.84
N ALA A 586 -5.89 14.08 11.10
CA ALA A 586 -6.99 14.68 11.85
C ALA A 586 -6.84 16.20 11.96
N LEU A 587 -5.63 16.68 12.25
CA LEU A 587 -5.32 18.11 12.30
C LEU A 587 -5.54 18.81 10.94
N LEU A 588 -5.10 18.21 9.84
CA LEU A 588 -5.29 18.76 8.49
C LEU A 588 -6.78 18.95 8.17
N ALA A 589 -7.62 17.95 8.46
CA ALA A 589 -9.06 18.07 8.30
C ALA A 589 -9.68 19.16 9.20
N LEU A 590 -9.29 19.20 10.48
CA LEU A 590 -9.80 20.20 11.44
C LEU A 590 -9.38 21.63 11.05
N LEU A 591 -8.14 21.83 10.60
CA LEU A 591 -7.63 23.11 10.13
C LEU A 591 -8.36 23.58 8.87
N ALA A 592 -8.54 22.69 7.89
CA ALA A 592 -9.30 22.97 6.68
C ALA A 592 -10.77 23.32 6.98
N ALA A 593 -11.36 22.71 8.01
CA ALA A 593 -12.69 23.02 8.51
C ALA A 593 -12.77 24.29 9.39
N GLY A 594 -11.69 25.09 9.47
CA GLY A 594 -11.66 26.34 10.23
C GLY A 594 -11.70 26.16 11.74
N ARG A 595 -11.25 25.02 12.27
CA ARG A 595 -11.28 24.68 13.71
C ARG A 595 -9.96 24.96 14.44
N ARG A 596 -9.12 25.84 13.89
CA ARG A 596 -7.78 26.19 14.42
C ARG A 596 -7.77 26.48 15.92
N ASP A 597 -8.74 27.26 16.40
CA ASP A 597 -8.77 27.77 17.79
C ASP A 597 -9.54 26.86 18.75
N THR A 598 -9.75 25.59 18.38
CA THR A 598 -10.43 24.62 19.25
C THR A 598 -9.47 23.94 20.22
N VAL A 599 -10.03 23.43 21.33
CA VAL A 599 -9.29 22.62 22.30
C VAL A 599 -8.74 21.35 21.64
N ALA A 600 -9.50 20.73 20.74
CA ALA A 600 -9.07 19.53 20.03
C ALA A 600 -7.78 19.77 19.22
N VAL A 601 -7.75 20.83 18.39
CA VAL A 601 -6.54 21.21 17.63
C VAL A 601 -5.39 21.58 18.57
N THR A 602 -5.66 22.35 19.63
CA THR A 602 -4.64 22.74 20.60
C THR A 602 -3.96 21.52 21.24
N ARG A 603 -4.74 20.50 21.62
CA ARG A 603 -4.24 19.24 22.18
C ARG A 603 -3.44 18.41 21.16
N GLY A 604 -3.89 18.34 19.91
CA GLY A 604 -3.16 17.64 18.85
C GLY A 604 -1.82 18.27 18.51
N ILE A 605 -1.77 19.61 18.43
CA ILE A 605 -0.53 20.35 18.22
C ILE A 605 0.41 20.16 19.42
N ALA A 606 -0.11 20.23 20.65
CA ALA A 606 0.69 19.95 21.84
C ALA A 606 1.30 18.55 21.79
N TRP A 607 0.50 17.52 21.47
CA TRP A 607 0.97 16.14 21.33
C TRP A 607 2.11 16.03 20.31
N LEU A 608 1.96 16.57 19.09
CA LEU A 608 3.04 16.55 18.09
C LEU A 608 4.31 17.23 18.60
N THR A 609 4.19 18.38 19.28
CA THR A 609 5.36 19.11 19.79
C THR A 609 6.04 18.41 20.98
N GLU A 610 5.28 17.66 21.78
CA GLU A 610 5.77 16.95 22.97
C GLU A 610 6.39 15.58 22.62
N THR A 611 5.95 14.95 21.53
CA THR A 611 6.46 13.66 21.06
C THR A 611 7.58 13.76 20.02
N GLN A 612 7.92 14.97 19.55
CA GLN A 612 9.03 15.17 18.62
C GLN A 612 10.37 14.83 19.27
N GLN A 613 11.19 14.08 18.54
CA GLN A 613 12.57 13.76 18.90
C GLN A 613 13.48 15.01 18.85
N ALA A 614 14.64 14.91 19.49
CA ALA A 614 15.61 16.00 19.57
C ALA A 614 16.17 16.41 18.19
N ASP A 615 16.25 15.47 17.25
CA ASP A 615 16.73 15.68 15.88
C ASP A 615 15.65 16.24 14.92
N GLY A 616 14.44 16.50 15.43
CA GLY A 616 13.32 17.01 14.65
C GLY A 616 12.39 15.94 14.08
N SER A 617 12.69 14.66 14.28
CA SER A 617 11.90 13.54 13.78
C SER A 617 10.76 13.10 14.73
N TRP A 618 9.91 12.18 14.29
CA TRP A 618 9.00 11.40 15.15
C TRP A 618 9.23 9.89 15.00
N ASP A 619 8.90 9.15 16.05
CA ASP A 619 8.80 7.70 16.01
C ASP A 619 7.38 7.25 15.65
N GLU A 620 7.28 6.16 14.89
CA GLU A 620 5.99 5.57 14.50
C GLU A 620 6.19 4.07 14.21
N PRO A 621 6.12 3.20 15.23
CA PRO A 621 6.24 1.75 15.01
C PRO A 621 4.98 1.17 14.34
N TYR A 622 3.83 1.81 14.53
CA TYR A 622 2.55 1.41 13.96
C TYR A 622 2.48 1.71 12.47
N PHE A 623 1.78 0.84 11.74
CA PHE A 623 1.64 0.96 10.30
C PHE A 623 0.45 1.86 10.01
N THR A 624 0.63 2.82 9.12
CA THR A 624 -0.40 3.82 8.79
C THR A 624 -0.74 3.81 7.29
N GLY A 625 -0.04 3.02 6.48
CA GLY A 625 -0.38 2.72 5.10
C GLY A 625 -1.09 1.38 4.92
N THR A 626 -1.86 1.27 3.84
CA THR A 626 -2.60 0.06 3.47
C THR A 626 -2.39 -0.23 1.99
N GLY A 627 -1.91 -1.43 1.65
CA GLY A 627 -1.95 -1.89 0.25
C GLY A 627 -3.27 -2.59 -0.06
N PHE A 628 -3.69 -3.52 0.80
CA PHE A 628 -5.01 -4.16 0.75
C PHE A 628 -5.67 -4.11 2.14
N PRO A 629 -6.91 -3.61 2.26
CA PRO A 629 -7.62 -3.56 3.54
C PRO A 629 -7.50 -4.87 4.31
N TRP A 630 -7.03 -4.80 5.56
CA TRP A 630 -6.70 -5.95 6.43
C TRP A 630 -5.54 -6.86 5.96
N ASP A 631 -5.52 -7.27 4.70
CA ASP A 631 -4.66 -8.33 4.20
C ASP A 631 -3.20 -7.90 3.98
N PHE A 632 -2.94 -6.62 3.65
CA PHE A 632 -1.60 -6.14 3.36
C PHE A 632 -1.38 -4.70 3.79
N SER A 633 -0.40 -4.51 4.67
CA SER A 633 -0.17 -3.29 5.44
C SER A 633 1.20 -2.73 5.16
N ILE A 634 1.32 -1.40 5.23
CA ILE A 634 2.55 -0.69 4.89
C ILE A 634 2.91 0.30 6.00
N ASN A 635 4.18 0.31 6.41
CA ASN A 635 4.77 1.40 7.16
C ASN A 635 5.56 2.29 6.20
N TYR A 636 4.97 3.44 5.85
CA TYR A 636 5.66 4.50 5.14
C TYR A 636 6.55 5.27 6.11
N HIS A 637 7.86 4.99 6.12
CA HIS A 637 8.75 5.60 7.11
C HIS A 637 8.81 7.14 7.01
N LEU A 638 8.47 7.73 5.87
CA LEU A 638 8.45 9.17 5.70
C LEU A 638 7.15 9.84 6.21
N TYR A 639 6.05 9.09 6.38
CA TYR A 639 4.77 9.65 6.85
C TYR A 639 4.87 10.34 8.21
N ARG A 640 5.62 9.73 9.13
CA ARG A 640 5.90 10.29 10.45
C ARG A 640 6.74 11.58 10.41
N GLN A 641 7.24 11.98 9.25
CA GLN A 641 7.96 13.25 9.04
C GLN A 641 7.09 14.26 8.28
N VAL A 642 6.59 13.88 7.10
CA VAL A 642 5.93 14.83 6.17
C VAL A 642 4.57 15.28 6.69
N PHE A 643 3.76 14.40 7.27
CA PHE A 643 2.44 14.79 7.74
C PHE A 643 2.48 15.68 8.98
N PRO A 644 3.25 15.35 10.06
CA PRO A 644 3.43 16.27 11.19
C PRO A 644 3.92 17.64 10.76
N LEU A 645 4.91 17.71 9.86
CA LEU A 645 5.42 18.97 9.35
C LEU A 645 4.33 19.76 8.59
N THR A 646 3.55 19.10 7.75
CA THR A 646 2.46 19.74 7.00
C THR A 646 1.39 20.30 7.96
N ALA A 647 0.98 19.52 8.96
CA ALA A 647 -0.01 19.95 9.96
C ALA A 647 0.50 21.12 10.82
N LEU A 648 1.74 21.05 11.30
CA LEU A 648 2.40 22.13 12.05
C LEU A 648 2.55 23.39 11.18
N GLY A 649 2.98 23.22 9.94
CA GLY A 649 3.12 24.31 8.95
C GLY A 649 1.81 25.04 8.71
N ARG A 650 0.74 24.30 8.37
CA ARG A 650 -0.60 24.88 8.17
C ARG A 650 -1.18 25.48 9.45
N TYR A 651 -0.88 24.93 10.63
CA TYR A 651 -1.27 25.55 11.90
C TYR A 651 -0.57 26.88 12.15
N VAL A 652 0.71 27.02 11.78
CA VAL A 652 1.50 28.24 11.99
C VAL A 652 1.21 29.30 10.93
N HIS A 653 1.22 28.91 9.66
CA HIS A 653 1.21 29.81 8.50
C HIS A 653 -0.17 29.93 7.83
N GLY A 654 -1.10 29.02 8.13
CA GLY A 654 -2.36 28.88 7.41
C GLY A 654 -2.22 28.01 6.17
N ASP A 655 -3.35 27.69 5.54
CA ASP A 655 -3.37 26.99 4.26
C ASP A 655 -2.94 27.95 3.12
N PRO A 656 -1.94 27.59 2.29
CA PRO A 656 -1.39 28.46 1.25
C PRO A 656 -2.38 28.78 0.12
N PHE A 657 -3.45 27.99 -0.05
CA PHE A 657 -4.46 28.20 -1.09
C PHE A 657 -5.77 28.79 -0.55
N ALA A 658 -5.89 29.00 0.76
CA ALA A 658 -7.06 29.64 1.35
C ALA A 658 -7.30 31.04 0.72
N GLY A 659 -8.47 31.20 0.11
CA GLY A 659 -8.91 32.49 -0.46
C GLY A 659 -8.53 32.75 -1.92
N ARG A 660 -7.94 31.78 -2.66
CA ARG A 660 -7.89 31.88 -4.14
C ARG A 660 -9.32 31.84 -4.69
N ALA A 661 -9.82 32.99 -5.15
CA ALA A 661 -11.09 33.04 -5.87
C ALA A 661 -11.00 32.12 -7.10
N PRO A 662 -12.08 31.40 -7.47
CA PRO A 662 -12.09 30.61 -8.70
C PRO A 662 -11.73 31.55 -9.86
N MET A 663 -10.68 31.21 -10.60
CA MET A 663 -10.35 31.95 -11.82
C MET A 663 -11.60 31.90 -12.70
N ARG A 664 -12.18 33.08 -12.98
CA ARG A 664 -13.32 33.17 -13.88
C ARG A 664 -12.83 32.66 -15.24
N GLU A 665 -13.34 31.52 -15.69
CA GLU A 665 -13.16 31.07 -17.05
C GLU A 665 -13.63 32.20 -17.98
N GLY A 666 -12.71 32.68 -18.82
CA GLY A 666 -13.05 33.62 -19.89
C GLY A 666 -14.06 32.96 -20.82
N ALA A 667 -15.12 33.71 -21.14
CA ALA A 667 -16.26 33.30 -21.96
C ALA A 667 -15.91 32.78 -23.36
#